data_AF-A0A317X1S9-F1
#
_entry.id   AF-A0A317X1S9-F1
#
_cell.length_a   1.000
_cell.length_b   1.000
_cell.length_c   1.000
_cell.angle_alpha   90.00
_cell.angle_beta   90.00
_cell.angle_gamma   90.00
#
_symmetry.space_group_name_H-M   'P 1'
#
loop_
_entity.id
_entity.type
_entity.pdbx_description
1 polymer ?
#
loop_
_entity_poly.entity_id
_entity_poly.type
_entity_poly.pdbx_seq_one_letter_code
_entity_poly.pdbx_strand_id
1 'polypeptide(L)'
;MPLLLPKTRVLQRVARVNHALTSKFVCGIASRAPPIPRRSDLSNYSQLVSRRHFSSSSKYLDQDLLNSSTEVLNLRLKLEFDEHKDIRTYLKKWQQSQPNDMDPVRGPGTSNSLDASAPWVGNMLNDNREARDAGSDALRTADDSFDFTNTADEGEGLNQYLEPGDLVAITSVDGVLSFAIYIRSVHKQQQFYTERGKWRIAFAKDIDYVVKRFVPPEMVAPLLPHVPGAAAQMKLEFQSVIEGGVPRNVGAELLQKMYRFDQDVQDLYRANASRLDSIHDLVADDENFREYTLEELTCKVLGIEMDQLNDVFLFLVHRIAHVHSFFIENDRSSLFTNHYLVKPRRIATVIQTVTTWTHEHQDYLYRSVHSKGVASFKDHPLQKFFQKAQRLIKLSRNVRAPTTMACVGPSAQRFAPHQDGKDETYREILTEKFTDTDRMIIEYLQLWCLPPRRMSSGTMRSAGSHIMRSTGMYGAVELNPLTATLFLQELGVFYPWENLRLLDQGLGLPGHGISPSSDASWAEVQRECEKLDSEKFSDKMQDVRTDWGDLPVYCVDDVTAEEIDDGVSLERVPGSNDTFWIHIHVANPTAFLEHDGTIMKYAASRLQTMYAPERTYPMLPSPFTQKHFSLASGRPTLTFSAKMNMQGEVLDTNVANGTVRNVIYITHDKLRSLFEPGTEKGLEPLKVGGEMPKRNLRDCLQEELAPEDEHTFHTLRQLMLAFREQRRKNGAMEWPSGPDISVSMAVGTKPLEPSNMKVPEGRYVIGDPVIQLAQRQTDPHEVADLTKRNLIAALMNLGCWVSAKWMAERNIPTIYDGTYYHPEYPKVTNENMSEYGGQSWLELAAPKGVSSSSPLHHAPLGLDAYVKSTSPLRRYTDVLAHYQIEAAIRFEHERGRRLDAQTDELALPFSREQVDEYLSRSQWKRNRIRECDVASKQFWACMLLFRAFYFSECPLPETFECLIQRPCSSTSMAGTPDGHGYTAVITSLGVRCQVLVPEEMSELPELDILSVVEAKITAVDMARSLVVMEATRVIKPFQRVGEWK
;
A
#
# COMPACT_ATOMS: atom_id res chain seq x y z
N MET A 1 3.48 18.33 -65.51
CA MET A 1 4.17 17.69 -66.66
C MET A 1 5.45 17.03 -66.15
N PRO A 2 5.86 15.86 -66.66
CA PRO A 2 5.67 14.62 -65.89
C PRO A 2 6.91 13.68 -65.80
N LEU A 3 6.73 12.62 -64.98
CA LEU A 3 7.26 11.25 -65.12
C LEU A 3 8.75 10.95 -64.81
N LEU A 4 9.00 10.15 -63.74
CA LEU A 4 9.41 8.73 -63.82
C LEU A 4 9.84 8.14 -62.45
N LEU A 5 9.33 6.94 -62.16
CA LEU A 5 9.81 5.98 -61.14
C LEU A 5 11.18 5.39 -61.54
N PRO A 6 11.96 4.81 -60.60
CA PRO A 6 11.90 3.34 -60.45
C PRO A 6 12.01 2.81 -58.99
N LYS A 7 11.65 1.52 -58.90
CA LYS A 7 11.51 0.63 -57.74
C LYS A 7 12.81 0.32 -56.99
N THR A 8 12.69 0.05 -55.68
CA THR A 8 13.43 -1.05 -55.03
C THR A 8 12.67 -1.63 -53.83
N ARG A 9 12.63 -2.97 -53.78
CA ARG A 9 12.08 -3.84 -52.73
C ARG A 9 13.00 -3.83 -51.50
N VAL A 10 12.43 -4.01 -50.30
CA VAL A 10 12.66 -5.14 -49.36
C VAL A 10 11.92 -4.80 -48.05
N LEU A 11 10.93 -5.62 -47.66
CA LEU A 11 10.61 -6.03 -46.28
C LEU A 11 9.34 -6.90 -46.29
N GLN A 12 9.56 -8.20 -46.46
CA GLN A 12 8.64 -9.24 -45.99
C GLN A 12 9.25 -9.79 -44.70
N ARG A 13 8.56 -9.59 -43.56
CA ARG A 13 8.39 -10.52 -42.44
C ARG A 13 7.93 -9.75 -41.19
N VAL A 14 6.63 -9.44 -41.10
CA VAL A 14 5.85 -9.47 -39.84
C VAL A 14 4.38 -9.63 -40.23
N ALA A 15 3.88 -10.86 -40.24
CA ALA A 15 2.45 -11.19 -40.17
C ALA A 15 2.33 -12.72 -40.10
N ARG A 16 2.34 -13.27 -38.89
CA ARG A 16 1.85 -14.62 -38.56
C ARG A 16 1.94 -14.76 -37.04
N VAL A 17 0.83 -14.52 -36.34
CA VAL A 17 0.13 -15.49 -35.46
C VAL A 17 -1.24 -14.86 -35.18
N ASN A 18 -2.23 -15.26 -35.98
CA ASN A 18 -3.65 -15.20 -35.67
C ASN A 18 -4.36 -15.98 -36.77
N HIS A 19 -4.65 -17.26 -36.50
CA HIS A 19 -5.83 -18.00 -36.96
C HIS A 19 -5.65 -19.52 -36.81
N ALA A 20 -6.41 -20.08 -35.87
CA ALA A 20 -7.08 -21.39 -35.92
C ALA A 20 -8.13 -21.31 -34.78
N LEU A 21 -9.43 -21.52 -34.92
CA LEU A 21 -10.20 -22.42 -35.76
C LEU A 21 -11.58 -21.79 -36.08
N THR A 22 -12.02 -21.88 -37.34
CA THR A 22 -13.42 -21.77 -37.74
C THR A 22 -13.83 -23.06 -38.43
N SER A 23 -14.99 -23.62 -38.07
CA SER A 23 -15.67 -24.65 -38.85
C SER A 23 -16.93 -24.07 -39.53
N LYS A 24 -16.94 -24.32 -40.83
CA LYS A 24 -17.89 -24.02 -41.92
C LYS A 24 -19.37 -24.10 -41.56
N PHE A 25 -20.19 -23.22 -42.17
CA PHE A 25 -21.36 -23.65 -42.97
C PHE A 25 -21.69 -22.62 -44.07
N VAL A 26 -22.16 -23.15 -45.21
CA VAL A 26 -22.34 -22.52 -46.52
C VAL A 26 -23.76 -21.97 -46.70
N CYS A 27 -23.88 -20.89 -47.48
CA CYS A 27 -25.09 -20.16 -47.83
C CYS A 27 -26.01 -20.89 -48.83
N GLY A 28 -27.33 -20.68 -48.73
CA GLY A 28 -28.36 -21.04 -49.72
C GLY A 28 -29.59 -20.11 -49.62
N ILE A 29 -30.14 -19.70 -50.77
CA ILE A 29 -30.99 -18.52 -51.02
C ILE A 29 -32.51 -18.83 -51.09
N ALA A 30 -33.34 -17.80 -50.81
CA ALA A 30 -34.75 -17.51 -51.16
C ALA A 30 -35.89 -18.09 -50.27
N SER A 31 -36.85 -17.33 -49.72
CA SER A 31 -37.89 -16.55 -50.44
C SER A 31 -38.92 -15.84 -49.50
N ARG A 32 -39.30 -14.60 -49.87
CA ARG A 32 -40.58 -13.82 -49.76
C ARG A 32 -41.57 -13.94 -48.56
N ALA A 33 -41.59 -12.89 -47.71
CA ALA A 33 -42.67 -11.89 -47.36
C ALA A 33 -44.16 -12.30 -47.09
N PRO A 34 -45.07 -11.47 -46.47
CA PRO A 34 -45.00 -10.35 -45.47
C PRO A 34 -46.14 -10.45 -44.35
N PRO A 35 -46.85 -9.39 -43.86
CA PRO A 35 -46.57 -8.50 -42.70
C PRO A 35 -47.63 -8.44 -41.55
N ILE A 36 -47.23 -7.88 -40.39
CA ILE A 36 -47.90 -7.16 -39.24
C ILE A 36 -49.46 -7.15 -39.11
N PRO A 37 -50.04 -7.11 -37.88
CA PRO A 37 -50.45 -5.81 -37.31
C PRO A 37 -50.22 -5.61 -35.79
N ARG A 38 -50.20 -4.32 -35.42
CA ARG A 38 -50.16 -3.72 -34.06
C ARG A 38 -51.50 -3.86 -33.32
N ARG A 39 -51.49 -3.96 -31.97
CA ARG A 39 -52.09 -3.00 -30.99
C ARG A 39 -52.18 -3.57 -29.57
N SER A 40 -51.86 -2.71 -28.59
CA SER A 40 -52.43 -2.50 -27.23
C SER A 40 -52.67 -3.73 -26.33
N ASP A 41 -52.26 -3.78 -25.06
CA ASP A 41 -52.55 -2.82 -24.00
C ASP A 41 -51.58 -2.95 -22.81
N LEU A 42 -51.39 -1.82 -22.13
CA LEU A 42 -50.85 -1.73 -20.77
C LEU A 42 -51.84 -2.36 -19.79
N SER A 43 -51.39 -3.31 -18.97
CA SER A 43 -51.57 -3.33 -17.51
C SER A 43 -51.30 -4.71 -16.92
N ASN A 44 -50.71 -4.68 -15.73
CA ASN A 44 -50.73 -5.70 -14.68
C ASN A 44 -49.58 -6.72 -14.59
N TYR A 45 -48.75 -6.41 -13.59
CA TYR A 45 -48.36 -7.26 -12.47
C TYR A 45 -47.33 -8.38 -12.71
N SER A 46 -46.14 -8.07 -12.23
CA SER A 46 -45.29 -8.92 -11.38
C SER A 46 -45.83 -10.31 -11.08
N GLN A 47 -45.27 -11.32 -11.73
CA GLN A 47 -45.06 -12.68 -11.23
C GLN A 47 -44.46 -13.50 -12.37
N LEU A 48 -43.20 -13.93 -12.23
CA LEU A 48 -42.65 -15.20 -12.75
C LEU A 48 -41.14 -15.22 -12.50
N VAL A 49 -40.75 -15.74 -11.33
CA VAL A 49 -39.41 -16.26 -11.05
C VAL A 49 -39.56 -17.73 -10.68
N SER A 50 -38.58 -18.52 -11.10
CA SER A 50 -38.25 -19.89 -10.67
C SER A 50 -39.06 -21.05 -11.25
N ARG A 51 -38.52 -21.60 -12.34
CA ARG A 51 -38.40 -23.05 -12.51
C ARG A 51 -36.91 -23.38 -12.58
N ARG A 52 -36.36 -23.97 -11.51
CA ARG A 52 -35.00 -24.54 -11.48
C ARG A 52 -35.10 -26.06 -11.56
N HIS A 53 -34.28 -26.65 -12.42
CA HIS A 53 -34.04 -28.08 -12.53
C HIS A 53 -33.18 -28.57 -11.35
N PHE A 54 -33.58 -29.68 -10.71
CA PHE A 54 -32.78 -30.40 -9.73
C PHE A 54 -32.00 -31.51 -10.44
N SER A 55 -30.68 -31.55 -10.26
CA SER A 55 -29.82 -32.67 -10.67
C SER A 55 -29.76 -33.72 -9.55
N SER A 56 -30.07 -34.96 -9.92
CA SER A 56 -30.01 -36.15 -9.07
C SER A 56 -28.60 -36.75 -9.02
N SER A 57 -28.09 -37.06 -7.82
CA SER A 57 -27.04 -38.05 -7.65
C SER A 57 -27.09 -38.75 -6.29
N SER A 58 -27.46 -40.04 -6.36
CA SER A 58 -26.93 -41.21 -5.62
C SER A 58 -26.76 -41.14 -4.08
N LYS A 59 -27.85 -41.33 -3.32
CA LYS A 59 -27.88 -42.02 -2.01
C LYS A 59 -29.27 -42.62 -1.74
N TYR A 60 -29.73 -43.56 -2.58
CA TYR A 60 -31.02 -44.25 -2.37
C TYR A 60 -30.78 -45.74 -2.16
N LEU A 61 -30.53 -46.13 -0.91
CA LEU A 61 -30.83 -47.48 -0.43
C LEU A 61 -31.05 -47.53 1.10
N ASP A 62 -30.51 -46.57 1.87
CA ASP A 62 -30.75 -46.45 3.32
C ASP A 62 -31.96 -45.57 3.72
N GLN A 63 -32.54 -44.80 2.80
CA GLN A 63 -33.60 -43.82 3.09
C GLN A 63 -35.01 -44.42 3.27
N ASP A 64 -35.28 -45.59 2.70
CA ASP A 64 -36.65 -46.17 2.72
C ASP A 64 -37.03 -46.79 4.08
N LEU A 65 -36.06 -47.21 4.90
CA LEU A 65 -36.33 -47.71 6.25
C LEU A 65 -36.60 -46.59 7.26
N LEU A 66 -35.96 -45.42 7.10
CA LEU A 66 -36.14 -44.24 7.94
C LEU A 66 -37.53 -43.60 7.76
N ASN A 67 -38.04 -43.54 6.53
CA ASN A 67 -39.32 -42.87 6.21
C ASN A 67 -40.54 -43.46 6.91
N SER A 68 -40.59 -44.78 7.12
CA SER A 68 -41.73 -45.45 7.79
C SER A 68 -41.86 -45.07 9.27
N SER A 69 -40.75 -44.78 9.95
CA SER A 69 -40.74 -44.42 11.37
C SER A 69 -41.21 -42.97 11.59
N THR A 70 -40.87 -42.07 10.67
CA THR A 70 -41.18 -40.64 10.73
C THR A 70 -42.68 -40.38 10.46
N GLU A 71 -43.31 -41.15 9.57
CA GLU A 71 -44.76 -41.02 9.28
C GLU A 71 -45.63 -41.42 10.47
N VAL A 72 -45.30 -42.53 11.15
CA VAL A 72 -46.01 -42.99 12.35
C VAL A 72 -45.89 -41.98 13.49
N LEU A 73 -44.71 -41.37 13.65
CA LEU A 73 -44.47 -40.36 14.66
C LEU A 73 -45.23 -39.05 14.38
N ASN A 74 -45.26 -38.61 13.11
CA ASN A 74 -46.04 -37.45 12.67
C ASN A 74 -47.55 -37.65 12.88
N LEU A 75 -48.08 -38.85 12.62
CA LEU A 75 -49.47 -39.20 12.90
C LEU A 75 -49.79 -39.15 14.40
N ARG A 76 -48.89 -39.64 15.25
CA ARG A 76 -49.02 -39.61 16.71
C ARG A 76 -49.02 -38.17 17.25
N LEU A 77 -48.13 -37.32 16.76
CA LEU A 77 -48.07 -35.90 17.12
C LEU A 77 -49.35 -35.16 16.70
N LYS A 78 -49.88 -35.48 15.53
CA LYS A 78 -51.11 -34.88 15.01
C LYS A 78 -52.34 -35.28 15.84
N LEU A 79 -52.45 -36.55 16.23
CA LEU A 79 -53.50 -37.03 17.14
C LEU A 79 -53.41 -36.36 18.53
N GLU A 80 -52.19 -36.23 19.07
CA GLU A 80 -51.96 -35.57 20.36
C GLU A 80 -52.27 -34.07 20.34
N PHE A 81 -52.02 -33.40 19.21
CA PHE A 81 -52.46 -32.03 18.96
C PHE A 81 -53.98 -31.92 18.84
N ASP A 82 -54.62 -32.83 18.10
CA ASP A 82 -56.08 -32.82 17.94
C ASP A 82 -56.80 -33.04 19.28
N GLU A 83 -56.21 -33.82 20.19
CA GLU A 83 -56.73 -34.08 21.54
C GLU A 83 -56.54 -32.90 22.51
N HIS A 84 -55.34 -32.31 22.56
CA HIS A 84 -55.01 -31.29 23.57
C HIS A 84 -55.09 -29.83 23.05
N LYS A 85 -55.14 -29.63 21.73
CA LYS A 85 -55.17 -28.34 21.02
C LYS A 85 -54.09 -27.33 21.41
N ASP A 86 -52.97 -27.79 21.99
CA ASP A 86 -51.83 -26.95 22.33
C ASP A 86 -50.80 -26.94 21.19
N ILE A 87 -50.86 -25.88 20.38
CA ILE A 87 -49.98 -25.73 19.22
C ILE A 87 -48.51 -25.54 19.60
N ARG A 88 -48.21 -24.98 20.77
CA ARG A 88 -46.82 -24.79 21.21
C ARG A 88 -46.19 -26.12 21.59
N THR A 89 -46.94 -26.98 22.29
CA THR A 89 -46.49 -28.32 22.64
C THR A 89 -46.34 -29.20 21.39
N TYR A 90 -47.28 -29.12 20.44
CA TYR A 90 -47.18 -29.82 19.15
C TYR A 90 -45.94 -29.39 18.36
N LEU A 91 -45.74 -28.07 18.14
CA LEU A 91 -44.60 -27.57 17.38
C LEU A 91 -43.27 -27.93 18.04
N LYS A 92 -43.20 -27.88 19.38
CA LYS A 92 -41.99 -28.28 20.12
C LYS A 92 -41.66 -29.76 19.93
N LYS A 93 -42.64 -30.66 20.03
CA LYS A 93 -42.43 -32.09 19.83
C LYS A 93 -42.18 -32.44 18.36
N TRP A 94 -42.86 -31.76 17.43
CA TRP A 94 -42.63 -31.89 15.98
C TRP A 94 -41.20 -31.50 15.61
N GLN A 95 -40.70 -30.37 16.13
CA GLN A 95 -39.32 -29.92 15.92
C GLN A 95 -38.29 -30.84 16.59
N GLN A 96 -38.61 -31.48 17.72
CA GLN A 96 -37.75 -32.52 18.33
C GLN A 96 -37.66 -33.79 17.49
N SER A 97 -38.71 -34.11 16.73
CA SER A 97 -38.78 -35.31 15.90
C SER A 97 -38.29 -35.14 14.46
N GLN A 98 -38.22 -33.90 13.98
CA GLN A 98 -37.72 -33.58 12.65
C GLN A 98 -36.46 -32.73 12.80
N PRO A 99 -35.26 -33.33 12.72
CA PRO A 99 -34.02 -32.57 12.76
C PRO A 99 -34.06 -31.55 11.61
N ASN A 100 -33.91 -30.27 11.95
CA ASN A 100 -33.85 -29.20 10.97
C ASN A 100 -32.39 -29.00 10.57
N ASP A 101 -31.88 -29.87 9.69
CA ASP A 101 -30.51 -29.78 9.18
C ASP A 101 -30.24 -28.46 8.42
N MET A 102 -31.31 -27.76 8.03
CA MET A 102 -31.30 -26.43 7.38
C MET A 102 -31.35 -25.27 8.39
N ASP A 103 -31.37 -25.53 9.70
CA ASP A 103 -31.36 -24.47 10.72
C ASP A 103 -30.00 -23.74 10.71
N PRO A 104 -29.98 -22.41 10.49
CA PRO A 104 -28.74 -21.62 10.53
C PRO A 104 -28.04 -21.65 11.88
N VAL A 105 -28.79 -21.86 12.96
CA VAL A 105 -28.28 -21.78 14.33
C VAL A 105 -27.76 -23.15 14.76
N ARG A 106 -26.45 -23.23 15.01
CA ARG A 106 -25.78 -24.44 15.52
C ARG A 106 -25.36 -24.26 16.97
N GLY A 107 -25.14 -25.38 17.67
CA GLY A 107 -24.56 -25.42 19.02
C GLY A 107 -25.46 -26.01 20.10
N PRO A 108 -25.08 -25.89 21.39
CA PRO A 108 -25.83 -26.48 22.49
C PRO A 108 -27.27 -25.92 22.57
N GLY A 109 -28.27 -26.80 22.54
CA GLY A 109 -29.68 -26.43 22.69
C GLY A 109 -30.39 -25.95 21.40
N THR A 110 -29.79 -26.11 20.22
CA THR A 110 -30.39 -25.77 18.92
C THR A 110 -31.03 -26.98 18.23
N SER A 111 -31.93 -26.75 17.26
CA SER A 111 -32.54 -27.83 16.45
C SER A 111 -31.57 -28.46 15.44
N ASN A 112 -30.48 -27.77 15.10
CA ASN A 112 -29.42 -28.34 14.27
C ASN A 112 -28.53 -29.27 15.11
N SER A 113 -28.51 -30.56 14.79
CA SER A 113 -27.70 -31.59 15.46
C SER A 113 -26.35 -31.86 14.80
N LEU A 114 -25.96 -31.07 13.78
CA LEU A 114 -24.61 -31.16 13.21
C LEU A 114 -23.57 -30.98 14.30
N ASP A 115 -22.58 -31.88 14.33
CA ASP A 115 -21.49 -31.85 15.31
C ASP A 115 -20.76 -30.49 15.25
N ALA A 116 -20.39 -29.96 16.41
CA ALA A 116 -19.59 -28.73 16.53
C ALA A 116 -18.24 -28.85 15.79
N SER A 117 -17.76 -30.09 15.58
CA SER A 117 -16.55 -30.42 14.83
C SER A 117 -16.71 -30.40 13.30
N ALA A 118 -17.94 -30.39 12.77
CA ALA A 118 -18.15 -30.37 11.32
C ALA A 118 -17.69 -29.04 10.71
N PRO A 119 -17.07 -29.04 9.51
CA PRO A 119 -16.57 -27.82 8.89
C PRO A 119 -17.72 -26.81 8.70
N TRP A 120 -17.48 -25.58 9.16
CA TRP A 120 -18.40 -24.48 8.99
C TRP A 120 -18.27 -23.98 7.55
N VAL A 121 -19.13 -24.49 6.68
CA VAL A 121 -19.21 -24.09 5.27
C VAL A 121 -20.38 -23.11 5.13
N GLY A 122 -20.16 -21.97 4.47
CA GLY A 122 -21.27 -21.06 4.17
C GLY A 122 -20.96 -19.83 3.31
N ASN A 123 -22.02 -19.16 2.84
CA ASN A 123 -21.97 -17.93 2.06
C ASN A 123 -22.04 -16.65 2.91
N MET A 124 -22.24 -16.74 4.23
CA MET A 124 -22.14 -15.60 5.17
C MET A 124 -20.76 -14.93 5.17
N LEU A 125 -19.79 -15.57 4.52
CA LEU A 125 -18.44 -15.09 4.24
C LEU A 125 -18.39 -14.19 2.98
N ASN A 126 -19.50 -14.07 2.24
CA ASN A 126 -19.57 -13.59 0.85
C ASN A 126 -20.68 -12.56 0.57
N ASP A 127 -21.29 -11.94 1.61
CA ASP A 127 -22.32 -10.89 1.45
C ASP A 127 -21.84 -9.67 0.63
N ASN A 128 -20.53 -9.54 0.40
CA ASN A 128 -19.87 -8.43 -0.28
C ASN A 128 -19.36 -8.77 -1.71
N ARG A 129 -19.76 -9.89 -2.34
CA ARG A 129 -19.25 -10.27 -3.68
C ARG A 129 -19.46 -9.17 -4.73
N GLU A 130 -20.51 -8.37 -4.60
CA GLU A 130 -20.82 -7.23 -5.49
C GLU A 130 -20.06 -5.93 -5.11
N ALA A 131 -19.58 -5.78 -3.87
CA ALA A 131 -18.80 -4.60 -3.44
C ALA A 131 -17.40 -4.54 -4.11
N ARG A 132 -16.92 -5.67 -4.66
CA ARG A 132 -15.59 -5.77 -5.28
C ARG A 132 -15.47 -5.02 -6.62
N ASP A 133 -16.58 -4.68 -7.26
CA ASP A 133 -16.57 -3.97 -8.56
C ASP A 133 -16.57 -2.43 -8.44
N ALA A 134 -16.74 -1.87 -7.23
CA ALA A 134 -16.99 -0.43 -7.10
C ALA A 134 -15.75 0.47 -6.88
N GLY A 135 -14.54 -0.07 -6.69
CA GLY A 135 -13.37 0.78 -6.41
C GLY A 135 -12.03 0.08 -6.56
N SER A 136 -11.43 0.17 -7.74
CA SER A 136 -10.15 -0.44 -8.11
C SER A 136 -8.94 -0.12 -7.19
N ASP A 137 -9.01 0.87 -6.29
CA ASP A 137 -7.93 1.17 -5.33
C ASP A 137 -8.12 0.55 -3.95
N ALA A 138 -9.33 0.17 -3.54
CA ALA A 138 -9.52 -0.62 -2.31
C ALA A 138 -8.86 -2.01 -2.41
N LEU A 139 -8.58 -2.46 -3.64
CA LEU A 139 -7.75 -3.61 -3.95
C LEU A 139 -6.26 -3.40 -3.65
N ARG A 140 -5.73 -2.16 -3.67
CA ARG A 140 -4.29 -1.93 -3.43
C ARG A 140 -3.93 -1.90 -1.95
N THR A 141 -4.69 -1.21 -1.10
CA THR A 141 -4.33 -1.08 0.32
C THR A 141 -4.47 -2.41 1.10
N ALA A 142 -5.25 -3.36 0.57
CA ALA A 142 -5.56 -4.61 1.27
C ALA A 142 -5.00 -5.90 0.65
N ASP A 143 -4.45 -5.83 -0.58
CA ASP A 143 -3.55 -6.88 -1.07
C ASP A 143 -2.11 -6.68 -0.55
N ASP A 144 -1.78 -5.48 -0.04
CA ASP A 144 -0.43 -5.10 0.38
C ASP A 144 -0.09 -5.47 1.85
N SER A 145 -1.03 -6.05 2.63
CA SER A 145 -0.82 -6.31 4.07
C SER A 145 -0.43 -7.75 4.45
N PHE A 146 -0.19 -8.64 3.47
CA PHE A 146 0.32 -10.01 3.71
C PHE A 146 1.69 -10.19 3.09
N ASP A 147 2.61 -9.35 3.53
CA ASP A 147 4.01 -9.58 3.29
C ASP A 147 4.53 -10.56 4.35
N PHE A 148 5.05 -11.71 3.91
CA PHE A 148 5.86 -12.62 4.74
C PHE A 148 7.19 -11.98 5.18
N THR A 149 7.44 -10.73 4.75
CA THR A 149 8.62 -9.95 5.07
C THR A 149 8.52 -9.37 6.48
N ASN A 150 9.67 -8.94 7.00
CA ASN A 150 9.81 -8.39 8.34
C ASN A 150 8.93 -7.12 8.51
N THR A 151 7.73 -7.25 9.08
CA THR A 151 6.81 -6.13 9.39
C THR A 151 7.15 -5.41 10.70
N ALA A 152 8.36 -5.64 11.23
CA ALA A 152 8.77 -5.20 12.55
C ALA A 152 9.43 -3.83 12.60
N ASP A 153 9.83 -3.28 11.46
CA ASP A 153 10.71 -2.10 11.45
C ASP A 153 10.00 -0.79 11.81
N GLU A 154 8.72 -0.65 11.42
CA GLU A 154 7.75 0.39 11.86
C GLU A 154 6.33 -0.11 11.57
N GLY A 155 5.35 0.26 12.41
CA GLY A 155 3.96 -0.18 12.18
C GLY A 155 2.92 0.59 12.98
N GLU A 156 1.82 -0.08 13.30
CA GLU A 156 0.63 0.50 13.94
C GLU A 156 0.97 1.13 15.31
N GLY A 157 0.16 2.09 15.75
CA GLY A 157 0.29 2.66 17.09
C GLY A 157 0.07 1.62 18.18
N LEU A 158 0.67 1.83 19.34
CA LEU A 158 0.56 0.91 20.46
C LEU A 158 -0.92 0.73 20.86
N ASN A 159 -1.36 -0.54 20.98
CA ASN A 159 -2.75 -0.93 21.28
C ASN A 159 -3.80 -0.68 20.17
N GLN A 160 -3.37 -0.46 18.92
CA GLN A 160 -4.27 -0.34 17.77
C GLN A 160 -4.63 -1.71 17.17
N TYR A 161 -5.38 -2.53 17.91
CA TYR A 161 -5.96 -3.80 17.42
C TYR A 161 -7.39 -4.00 17.95
N LEU A 162 -8.17 -4.88 17.32
CA LEU A 162 -9.55 -5.17 17.75
C LEU A 162 -9.57 -6.03 19.01
N GLU A 163 -10.41 -5.64 19.97
CA GLU A 163 -10.64 -6.36 21.23
C GLU A 163 -12.08 -6.90 21.28
N PRO A 164 -12.32 -8.11 21.83
CA PRO A 164 -13.67 -8.65 21.97
C PRO A 164 -14.62 -7.66 22.66
N GLY A 165 -15.69 -7.29 21.98
CA GLY A 165 -16.65 -6.28 22.45
C GLY A 165 -16.52 -4.91 21.80
N ASP A 166 -15.49 -4.68 20.98
CA ASP A 166 -15.42 -3.49 20.12
C ASP A 166 -16.58 -3.47 19.12
N LEU A 167 -17.21 -2.30 18.95
CA LEU A 167 -18.21 -2.09 17.91
C LEU A 167 -17.51 -1.61 16.65
N VAL A 168 -17.82 -2.26 15.53
CA VAL A 168 -17.27 -1.92 14.21
C VAL A 168 -18.38 -1.50 13.26
N ALA A 169 -18.05 -0.55 12.39
CA ALA A 169 -18.84 -0.22 11.22
C ALA A 169 -18.27 -0.97 10.02
N ILE A 170 -19.08 -1.81 9.40
CA ILE A 170 -18.70 -2.61 8.21
C ILE A 170 -19.40 -2.01 7.00
N THR A 171 -18.62 -1.74 5.95
CA THR A 171 -19.13 -1.17 4.70
C THR A 171 -19.83 -2.25 3.87
N SER A 172 -21.10 -2.00 3.56
CA SER A 172 -21.92 -2.85 2.68
C SER A 172 -21.81 -2.43 1.20
N VAL A 173 -22.40 -3.23 0.30
CA VAL A 173 -22.35 -3.04 -1.17
C VAL A 173 -22.83 -1.64 -1.60
N ASP A 174 -23.83 -1.08 -0.91
CA ASP A 174 -24.40 0.23 -1.23
C ASP A 174 -23.64 1.42 -0.61
N GLY A 175 -22.49 1.18 0.04
CA GLY A 175 -21.76 2.19 0.80
C GLY A 175 -22.43 2.54 2.14
N VAL A 176 -23.41 1.73 2.57
CA VAL A 176 -24.07 1.89 3.88
C VAL A 176 -23.23 1.19 4.95
N LEU A 177 -22.96 1.89 6.04
CA LEU A 177 -22.29 1.34 7.21
C LEU A 177 -23.29 0.54 8.04
N SER A 178 -22.95 -0.72 8.33
CA SER A 178 -23.72 -1.62 9.19
C SER A 178 -22.93 -1.95 10.45
N PHE A 179 -23.62 -2.12 11.57
CA PHE A 179 -22.95 -2.40 12.84
C PHE A 179 -22.68 -3.89 13.05
N ALA A 180 -21.51 -4.17 13.63
CA ALA A 180 -21.21 -5.47 14.19
C ALA A 180 -20.30 -5.35 15.41
N ILE A 181 -20.34 -6.33 16.30
CA ILE A 181 -19.45 -6.41 17.46
C ILE A 181 -18.37 -7.45 17.17
N TYR A 182 -17.11 -7.08 17.36
CA TYR A 182 -16.00 -8.00 17.21
C TYR A 182 -16.05 -9.10 18.30
N ILE A 183 -15.96 -10.36 17.87
CA ILE A 183 -16.04 -11.53 18.76
C ILE A 183 -14.63 -12.02 19.10
N ARG A 184 -13.87 -12.41 18.08
CA ARG A 184 -12.51 -12.97 18.14
C ARG A 184 -11.95 -13.17 16.73
N SER A 185 -10.68 -13.51 16.62
CA SER A 185 -10.03 -13.99 15.41
C SER A 185 -9.67 -15.47 15.55
N VAL A 186 -9.91 -16.26 14.49
CA VAL A 186 -9.55 -17.68 14.41
C VAL A 186 -8.87 -17.92 13.07
N HIS A 187 -7.64 -18.44 13.04
CA HIS A 187 -6.85 -18.60 11.81
C HIS A 187 -6.82 -17.34 10.92
N LYS A 188 -6.62 -16.17 11.56
CA LYS A 188 -6.65 -14.83 10.94
C LYS A 188 -7.99 -14.45 10.29
N GLN A 189 -9.05 -15.24 10.50
CA GLN A 189 -10.42 -14.89 10.14
C GLN A 189 -11.06 -14.15 11.32
N GLN A 190 -11.31 -12.84 11.18
CA GLN A 190 -11.97 -12.05 12.23
C GLN A 190 -13.48 -12.30 12.21
N GLN A 191 -14.04 -12.72 13.34
CA GLN A 191 -15.46 -13.06 13.51
C GLN A 191 -16.21 -11.90 14.16
N PHE A 192 -17.38 -11.56 13.62
CA PHE A 192 -18.21 -10.42 14.05
C PHE A 192 -19.65 -10.83 14.27
N TYR A 193 -20.31 -10.25 15.28
CA TYR A 193 -21.75 -10.39 15.54
C TYR A 193 -22.52 -9.17 15.03
N THR A 194 -23.31 -9.35 13.99
CA THR A 194 -24.01 -8.27 13.26
C THR A 194 -25.29 -7.82 13.95
N GLU A 195 -25.73 -6.59 13.65
CA GLU A 195 -27.04 -6.03 14.03
C GLU A 195 -28.26 -6.87 13.58
N ARG A 196 -28.06 -7.81 12.63
CA ARG A 196 -29.10 -8.74 12.16
C ARG A 196 -29.20 -10.02 13.00
N GLY A 197 -28.37 -10.14 14.04
CA GLY A 197 -28.30 -11.32 14.92
C GLY A 197 -27.54 -12.50 14.32
N LYS A 198 -26.75 -12.26 13.27
CA LYS A 198 -25.91 -13.26 12.61
C LYS A 198 -24.44 -13.02 12.94
N TRP A 199 -23.62 -14.07 12.88
CA TRP A 199 -22.18 -13.90 12.86
C TRP A 199 -21.66 -13.88 11.42
N ARG A 200 -20.54 -13.19 11.15
CA ARG A 200 -19.85 -13.21 9.84
C ARG A 200 -18.35 -13.16 10.04
N ILE A 201 -17.60 -13.49 8.99
CA ILE A 201 -16.18 -13.14 8.93
C ILE A 201 -16.05 -11.84 8.13
N ALA A 202 -15.14 -10.99 8.59
CA ALA A 202 -14.67 -9.85 7.84
C ALA A 202 -13.15 -9.76 7.99
N PHE A 203 -12.52 -8.91 7.21
CA PHE A 203 -11.11 -8.59 7.34
C PHE A 203 -10.98 -7.10 7.64
N ALA A 204 -9.80 -6.65 8.08
CA ALA A 204 -9.55 -5.23 8.34
C ALA A 204 -10.02 -4.31 7.18
N LYS A 205 -9.84 -4.72 5.93
CA LYS A 205 -10.29 -3.96 4.76
C LYS A 205 -11.80 -3.73 4.64
N ASP A 206 -12.61 -4.57 5.29
CA ASP A 206 -14.06 -4.49 5.26
C ASP A 206 -14.61 -3.55 6.36
N ILE A 207 -13.75 -3.15 7.30
CA ILE A 207 -14.08 -2.32 8.46
C ILE A 207 -13.77 -0.87 8.13
N ASP A 208 -14.71 0.03 8.40
CA ASP A 208 -14.60 1.46 8.15
C ASP A 208 -14.25 2.26 9.41
N TYR A 209 -14.80 1.84 10.56
CA TYR A 209 -14.65 2.54 11.83
C TYR A 209 -14.77 1.60 13.03
N VAL A 210 -14.13 1.95 14.14
CA VAL A 210 -14.12 1.18 15.38
C VAL A 210 -14.44 2.08 16.57
N VAL A 211 -15.42 1.68 17.38
CA VAL A 211 -15.67 2.22 18.72
C VAL A 211 -15.12 1.22 19.73
N LYS A 212 -14.05 1.63 20.42
CA LYS A 212 -13.32 0.77 21.36
C LYS A 212 -14.12 0.53 22.64
N ARG A 213 -14.04 -0.69 23.17
CA ARG A 213 -14.62 -1.11 24.47
C ARG A 213 -16.12 -0.81 24.57
N PHE A 214 -16.84 -0.93 23.46
CA PHE A 214 -18.28 -0.65 23.40
C PHE A 214 -19.10 -1.54 24.35
N VAL A 215 -18.73 -2.82 24.47
CA VAL A 215 -19.23 -3.73 25.51
C VAL A 215 -18.09 -4.48 26.19
N PRO A 216 -18.24 -4.89 27.46
CA PRO A 216 -17.24 -5.74 28.10
C PRO A 216 -17.17 -7.13 27.42
N PRO A 217 -16.00 -7.77 27.38
CA PRO A 217 -15.80 -9.10 26.77
C PRO A 217 -16.73 -10.18 27.34
N GLU A 218 -17.15 -10.03 28.59
CA GLU A 218 -18.08 -10.91 29.30
C GLU A 218 -19.44 -11.04 28.60
N MET A 219 -19.90 -9.98 27.92
CA MET A 219 -21.15 -10.00 27.16
C MET A 219 -21.02 -10.72 25.80
N VAL A 220 -19.79 -10.88 25.31
CA VAL A 220 -19.49 -11.56 24.04
C VAL A 220 -19.26 -13.05 24.26
N ALA A 221 -18.76 -13.46 25.42
CA ALA A 221 -18.48 -14.86 25.77
C ALA A 221 -19.66 -15.84 25.50
N PRO A 222 -20.93 -15.49 25.76
CA PRO A 222 -22.07 -16.37 25.45
C PRO A 222 -22.25 -16.69 23.96
N LEU A 223 -21.66 -15.91 23.04
CA LEU A 223 -21.73 -16.16 21.59
C LEU A 223 -20.80 -17.31 21.16
N LEU A 224 -19.71 -17.56 21.90
CA LEU A 224 -18.63 -18.47 21.50
C LEU A 224 -19.08 -19.90 21.14
N PRO A 225 -20.04 -20.54 21.85
CA PRO A 225 -20.53 -21.88 21.49
C PRO A 225 -21.33 -21.94 20.18
N HIS A 226 -21.76 -20.79 19.65
CA HIS A 226 -22.62 -20.67 18.47
C HIS A 226 -21.87 -20.16 17.23
N VAL A 227 -20.56 -19.99 17.33
CA VAL A 227 -19.67 -19.54 16.24
C VAL A 227 -18.51 -20.53 16.06
N PRO A 228 -17.95 -20.66 14.84
CA PRO A 228 -16.88 -21.62 14.57
C PRO A 228 -15.67 -21.44 15.47
N GLY A 229 -15.20 -22.54 16.07
CA GLY A 229 -13.91 -22.63 16.78
C GLY A 229 -12.71 -22.94 15.87
N ALA A 230 -12.95 -23.26 14.60
CA ALA A 230 -11.94 -23.53 13.58
C ALA A 230 -12.14 -22.63 12.35
N ALA A 231 -11.23 -22.66 11.39
CA ALA A 231 -11.37 -21.87 10.15
C ALA A 231 -12.65 -22.26 9.41
N ALA A 232 -13.47 -21.27 9.06
CA ALA A 232 -14.67 -21.48 8.26
C ALA A 232 -14.31 -21.50 6.76
N GLN A 233 -14.99 -22.34 6.00
CA GLN A 233 -14.81 -22.49 4.55
C GLN A 233 -15.86 -21.67 3.78
N MET A 234 -15.39 -20.86 2.83
CA MET A 234 -16.26 -20.04 1.98
C MET A 234 -16.92 -20.86 0.88
N LYS A 235 -18.24 -20.78 0.78
CA LYS A 235 -18.99 -21.33 -0.35
C LYS A 235 -19.32 -20.23 -1.38
N LEU A 236 -18.96 -20.47 -2.65
CA LEU A 236 -19.15 -19.49 -3.73
C LEU A 236 -20.59 -19.39 -4.23
N GLU A 237 -21.40 -20.44 -4.06
CA GLU A 237 -22.78 -20.47 -4.52
C GLU A 237 -23.68 -19.55 -3.66
N PHE A 238 -24.49 -18.72 -4.33
CA PHE A 238 -25.54 -17.96 -3.68
C PHE A 238 -26.59 -18.91 -3.11
N GLN A 239 -26.73 -18.96 -1.79
CA GLN A 239 -27.72 -19.81 -1.15
C GLN A 239 -29.08 -19.12 -1.03
N SER A 240 -30.14 -19.91 -1.13
CA SER A 240 -31.53 -19.48 -0.99
C SER A 240 -32.05 -19.50 0.46
N VAL A 241 -31.24 -19.95 1.42
CA VAL A 241 -31.61 -20.07 2.84
C VAL A 241 -30.64 -19.23 3.67
N ILE A 242 -31.13 -18.70 4.80
CA ILE A 242 -30.29 -18.01 5.78
C ILE A 242 -29.38 -19.07 6.41
N GLU A 243 -28.08 -18.98 6.18
CA GLU A 243 -27.07 -19.68 6.99
C GLU A 243 -26.69 -18.82 8.19
N GLY A 244 -26.23 -19.49 9.26
CA GLY A 244 -25.65 -18.92 10.46
C GLY A 244 -26.52 -17.96 11.28
N GLY A 245 -26.49 -18.15 12.59
CA GLY A 245 -27.18 -17.29 13.53
C GLY A 245 -26.82 -17.67 14.95
N VAL A 246 -26.91 -16.71 15.86
CA VAL A 246 -26.84 -16.97 17.29
C VAL A 246 -28.28 -16.98 17.82
N PRO A 247 -28.64 -17.85 18.79
CA PRO A 247 -29.96 -17.81 19.40
C PRO A 247 -30.31 -16.38 19.87
N ARG A 248 -31.50 -15.90 19.51
CA ARG A 248 -31.89 -14.49 19.74
C ARG A 248 -31.79 -14.07 21.21
N ASN A 249 -32.08 -14.98 22.14
CA ASN A 249 -31.98 -14.75 23.58
C ASN A 249 -30.54 -14.54 24.05
N VAL A 250 -29.56 -15.20 23.41
CA VAL A 250 -28.14 -15.10 23.76
C VAL A 250 -27.57 -13.75 23.32
N GLY A 251 -27.91 -13.29 22.10
CA GLY A 251 -27.43 -12.01 21.57
C GLY A 251 -28.34 -10.80 21.82
N ALA A 252 -29.46 -10.97 22.53
CA ALA A 252 -30.49 -9.92 22.69
C ALA A 252 -29.94 -8.61 23.26
N GLU A 253 -29.10 -8.68 24.29
CA GLU A 253 -28.55 -7.51 24.96
C GLU A 253 -27.59 -6.72 24.04
N LEU A 254 -26.77 -7.44 23.27
CA LEU A 254 -25.88 -6.85 22.27
C LEU A 254 -26.66 -6.14 21.15
N LEU A 255 -27.73 -6.78 20.65
CA LEU A 255 -28.62 -6.19 19.67
C LEU A 255 -29.29 -4.91 20.20
N GLN A 256 -29.74 -4.92 21.45
CA GLN A 256 -30.34 -3.74 22.08
C GLN A 256 -29.32 -2.59 22.22
N LYS A 257 -28.06 -2.88 22.56
CA LYS A 257 -27.01 -1.86 22.64
C LYS A 257 -26.69 -1.25 21.27
N MET A 258 -26.50 -2.07 20.23
CA MET A 258 -26.29 -1.57 18.86
C MET A 258 -27.49 -0.72 18.38
N TYR A 259 -28.72 -1.17 18.64
CA TYR A 259 -29.92 -0.44 18.26
C TYR A 259 -30.04 0.92 18.97
N ARG A 260 -29.74 0.98 20.27
CA ARG A 260 -29.72 2.24 21.03
C ARG A 260 -28.67 3.20 20.48
N PHE A 261 -27.46 2.69 20.20
CA PHE A 261 -26.40 3.50 19.61
C PHE A 261 -26.81 4.08 18.25
N ASP A 262 -27.37 3.26 17.35
CA ASP A 262 -27.88 3.78 16.07
C ASP A 262 -28.98 4.82 16.28
N GLN A 263 -29.92 4.58 17.21
CA GLN A 263 -30.98 5.53 17.51
C GLN A 263 -30.42 6.89 17.97
N ASP A 264 -29.44 6.90 18.88
CA ASP A 264 -28.77 8.12 19.35
C ASP A 264 -28.08 8.85 18.19
N VAL A 265 -27.41 8.11 17.29
CA VAL A 265 -26.78 8.66 16.09
C VAL A 265 -27.83 9.27 15.13
N GLN A 266 -28.98 8.62 14.94
CA GLN A 266 -30.06 9.15 14.10
C GLN A 266 -30.68 10.42 14.69
N ASP A 267 -30.93 10.45 16.00
CA ASP A 267 -31.50 11.60 16.69
C ASP A 267 -30.52 12.80 16.65
N LEU A 268 -29.23 12.53 16.83
CA LEU A 268 -28.19 13.56 16.70
C LEU A 268 -28.08 14.08 15.25
N TYR A 269 -28.19 13.22 14.24
CA TYR A 269 -28.24 13.65 12.83
C TYR A 269 -29.43 14.58 12.59
N ARG A 270 -30.63 14.20 13.04
CA ARG A 270 -31.85 15.02 12.88
C ARG A 270 -31.72 16.39 13.53
N ALA A 271 -31.07 16.47 14.69
CA ALA A 271 -30.83 17.73 15.38
C ALA A 271 -29.86 18.67 14.64
N ASN A 272 -28.99 18.13 13.77
CA ASN A 272 -27.90 18.86 13.11
C ASN A 272 -27.91 18.78 11.58
N ALA A 273 -29.00 18.29 10.96
CA ALA A 273 -29.07 17.95 9.55
C ALA A 273 -28.62 19.10 8.62
N SER A 274 -29.06 20.34 8.90
CA SER A 274 -28.69 21.50 8.08
C SER A 274 -27.19 21.78 8.03
N ARG A 275 -26.45 21.46 9.11
CA ARG A 275 -24.98 21.63 9.14
C ARG A 275 -24.29 20.44 8.48
N LEU A 276 -24.79 19.23 8.75
CA LEU A 276 -24.19 17.98 8.27
C LEU A 276 -24.34 17.80 6.74
N ASP A 277 -25.46 18.22 6.17
CA ASP A 277 -25.68 18.14 4.71
C ASP A 277 -24.77 19.11 3.93
N SER A 278 -24.24 20.14 4.60
CA SER A 278 -23.26 21.11 4.08
C SER A 278 -21.88 20.96 4.74
N ILE A 279 -21.56 19.75 5.21
CA ILE A 279 -20.31 19.48 5.94
C ILE A 279 -19.08 20.00 5.21
N HIS A 280 -18.98 19.74 3.90
CA HIS A 280 -17.83 20.14 3.08
C HIS A 280 -17.67 21.66 3.03
N ASP A 281 -18.76 22.39 2.81
CA ASP A 281 -18.74 23.86 2.74
C ASP A 281 -18.29 24.51 4.06
N LEU A 282 -18.58 23.87 5.21
CA LEU A 282 -18.18 24.35 6.53
C LEU A 282 -16.68 24.17 6.79
N VAL A 283 -16.08 23.09 6.27
CA VAL A 283 -14.71 22.71 6.61
C VAL A 283 -13.68 23.04 5.54
N ALA A 284 -14.10 23.17 4.28
CA ALA A 284 -13.23 23.40 3.14
C ALA A 284 -12.68 24.83 3.06
N ASP A 285 -11.45 24.92 2.59
CA ASP A 285 -10.82 26.16 2.11
C ASP A 285 -11.17 26.38 0.63
N ASP A 286 -11.01 27.60 0.13
CA ASP A 286 -11.32 27.89 -1.28
C ASP A 286 -10.29 27.25 -2.23
N GLU A 287 -9.00 27.24 -1.85
CA GLU A 287 -7.89 26.87 -2.73
C GLU A 287 -7.06 25.68 -2.23
N ASN A 288 -6.91 25.54 -0.91
CA ASN A 288 -5.98 24.58 -0.30
C ASN A 288 -6.68 23.34 0.26
N PHE A 289 -5.95 22.24 0.32
CA PHE A 289 -6.37 21.10 1.12
C PHE A 289 -6.28 21.44 2.61
N ARG A 290 -7.19 20.89 3.41
CA ARG A 290 -7.17 21.03 4.87
C ARG A 290 -7.13 19.66 5.51
N GLU A 291 -6.30 19.53 6.53
CA GLU A 291 -6.14 18.30 7.31
C GLU A 291 -6.82 18.49 8.67
N TYR A 292 -7.52 17.46 9.14
CA TYR A 292 -8.20 17.41 10.44
C TYR A 292 -8.05 16.03 11.08
N THR A 293 -7.96 15.97 12.41
CA THR A 293 -8.36 14.76 13.14
C THR A 293 -9.88 14.62 13.15
N LEU A 294 -10.42 13.44 13.49
CA LEU A 294 -11.87 13.26 13.61
C LEU A 294 -12.46 14.15 14.70
N GLU A 295 -11.75 14.35 15.81
CA GLU A 295 -12.15 15.22 16.91
C GLU A 295 -12.22 16.67 16.43
N GLU A 296 -11.16 17.16 15.77
CA GLU A 296 -11.12 18.53 15.23
C GLU A 296 -12.23 18.76 14.19
N LEU A 297 -12.43 17.78 13.30
CA LEU A 297 -13.49 17.81 12.30
C LEU A 297 -14.86 17.84 12.99
N THR A 298 -15.07 17.02 14.01
CA THR A 298 -16.34 16.91 14.73
C THR A 298 -16.68 18.20 15.47
N CYS A 299 -15.72 18.74 16.23
CA CYS A 299 -15.86 20.02 16.91
C CYS A 299 -16.21 21.15 15.94
N LYS A 300 -15.50 21.24 14.81
CA LYS A 300 -15.75 22.28 13.79
C LYS A 300 -17.13 22.14 13.13
N VAL A 301 -17.51 20.92 12.76
CA VAL A 301 -18.78 20.65 12.06
C VAL A 301 -19.97 20.91 12.96
N LEU A 302 -19.92 20.46 14.22
CA LEU A 302 -21.04 20.57 15.16
C LEU A 302 -21.02 21.86 15.98
N GLY A 303 -19.88 22.57 16.04
CA GLY A 303 -19.73 23.77 16.86
C GLY A 303 -19.71 23.46 18.35
N ILE A 304 -19.01 22.39 18.73
CA ILE A 304 -18.87 21.90 20.11
C ILE A 304 -17.40 21.93 20.54
N GLU A 305 -17.18 21.96 21.84
CA GLU A 305 -15.84 21.92 22.44
C GLU A 305 -15.33 20.47 22.60
N MET A 306 -14.02 20.30 22.75
CA MET A 306 -13.36 18.99 22.82
C MET A 306 -13.84 18.13 24.00
N ASP A 307 -14.22 18.74 25.11
CA ASP A 307 -14.72 18.08 26.31
C ASP A 307 -16.15 17.51 26.16
N GLN A 308 -16.87 17.92 25.12
CA GLN A 308 -18.24 17.47 24.83
C GLN A 308 -18.27 16.23 23.91
N LEU A 309 -17.12 15.81 23.38
CA LEU A 309 -17.03 14.69 22.44
C LEU A 309 -17.39 13.37 23.09
N ASN A 310 -18.07 12.52 22.32
CA ASN A 310 -18.33 11.12 22.65
C ASN A 310 -18.38 10.28 21.36
N ASP A 311 -18.46 8.96 21.51
CA ASP A 311 -18.43 8.03 20.37
C ASP A 311 -19.57 8.24 19.38
N VAL A 312 -20.74 8.71 19.83
CA VAL A 312 -21.90 9.02 18.98
C VAL A 312 -21.60 10.22 18.07
N PHE A 313 -21.00 11.28 18.63
CA PHE A 313 -20.57 12.46 17.86
C PHE A 313 -19.53 12.11 16.82
N LEU A 314 -18.47 11.40 17.23
CA LEU A 314 -17.36 11.01 16.36
C LEU A 314 -17.83 10.09 15.23
N PHE A 315 -18.63 9.06 15.56
CA PHE A 315 -19.17 8.15 14.55
C PHE A 315 -20.11 8.85 13.57
N LEU A 316 -20.97 9.76 14.05
CA LEU A 316 -21.88 10.50 13.16
C LEU A 316 -21.09 11.28 12.11
N VAL A 317 -20.08 12.04 12.53
CA VAL A 317 -19.28 12.86 11.60
C VAL A 317 -18.46 11.98 10.66
N HIS A 318 -17.90 10.87 11.14
CA HIS A 318 -17.26 9.87 10.29
C HIS A 318 -18.22 9.32 9.23
N ARG A 319 -19.44 8.93 9.63
CA ARG A 319 -20.46 8.39 8.72
C ARG A 319 -20.85 9.40 7.64
N ILE A 320 -20.99 10.68 7.99
CA ILE A 320 -21.29 11.73 7.01
C ILE A 320 -20.08 11.97 6.09
N ALA A 321 -18.85 11.99 6.63
CA ALA A 321 -17.63 12.06 5.82
C ALA A 321 -17.51 10.89 4.84
N HIS A 322 -17.88 9.66 5.25
CA HIS A 322 -17.91 8.48 4.39
C HIS A 322 -18.84 8.66 3.18
N VAL A 323 -20.05 9.20 3.40
CA VAL A 323 -21.00 9.52 2.32
C VAL A 323 -20.41 10.54 1.34
N HIS A 324 -19.60 11.47 1.84
CA HIS A 324 -18.88 12.49 1.05
C HIS A 324 -17.40 12.14 0.81
N SER A 325 -17.04 10.85 0.76
CA SER A 325 -15.66 10.33 0.79
C SER A 325 -14.71 10.87 -0.29
N PHE A 326 -15.23 11.43 -1.39
CA PHE A 326 -14.40 12.10 -2.39
C PHE A 326 -13.93 13.50 -1.94
N PHE A 327 -14.76 14.25 -1.21
CA PHE A 327 -14.46 15.61 -0.77
C PHE A 327 -13.85 15.66 0.63
N ILE A 328 -14.20 14.69 1.48
CA ILE A 328 -13.64 14.50 2.81
C ILE A 328 -13.08 13.08 2.84
N GLU A 329 -11.81 12.95 2.52
CA GLU A 329 -11.12 11.66 2.44
C GLU A 329 -10.65 11.24 3.83
N ASN A 330 -11.08 10.06 4.29
CA ASN A 330 -10.50 9.41 5.46
C ASN A 330 -9.27 8.58 5.02
N ASP A 331 -8.15 8.74 5.72
CA ASP A 331 -6.98 7.89 5.51
C ASP A 331 -7.18 6.49 6.09
N ARG A 332 -7.10 5.48 5.22
CA ARG A 332 -7.34 4.07 5.56
C ARG A 332 -6.05 3.24 5.64
N SER A 333 -4.92 3.88 5.92
CA SER A 333 -3.64 3.15 6.10
C SER A 333 -3.63 2.26 7.34
N SER A 334 -4.46 2.57 8.34
CA SER A 334 -4.79 1.70 9.47
C SER A 334 -6.27 1.86 9.83
N LEU A 335 -6.84 0.84 10.48
CA LEU A 335 -8.19 0.87 11.05
C LEU A 335 -8.39 1.99 12.08
N PHE A 336 -7.30 2.39 12.73
CA PHE A 336 -7.31 3.34 13.85
C PHE A 336 -6.69 4.69 13.46
N THR A 337 -6.40 4.88 12.17
CA THR A 337 -5.89 6.16 11.68
C THR A 337 -6.96 7.23 11.85
N ASN A 338 -6.56 8.33 12.47
CA ASN A 338 -7.44 9.44 12.79
C ASN A 338 -7.10 10.68 11.95
N HIS A 339 -7.23 10.56 10.64
CA HIS A 339 -6.84 11.61 9.69
C HIS A 339 -7.85 11.78 8.56
N TYR A 340 -8.27 13.03 8.33
CA TYR A 340 -9.21 13.42 7.31
C TYR A 340 -8.65 14.56 6.46
N LEU A 341 -8.61 14.35 5.15
CA LEU A 341 -8.18 15.33 4.16
C LEU A 341 -9.40 15.91 3.44
N VAL A 342 -9.61 17.21 3.61
CA VAL A 342 -10.70 17.98 3.00
C VAL A 342 -10.20 18.66 1.74
N LYS A 343 -10.88 18.41 0.62
CA LYS A 343 -10.58 19.03 -0.68
C LYS A 343 -11.10 20.47 -0.75
N PRO A 344 -10.44 21.38 -1.49
CA PRO A 344 -10.89 22.77 -1.62
C PRO A 344 -12.19 22.92 -2.40
N ARG A 345 -12.92 24.03 -2.16
CA ARG A 345 -14.19 24.34 -2.84
C ARG A 345 -14.05 24.45 -4.35
N ARG A 346 -12.90 24.91 -4.87
CA ARG A 346 -12.64 24.94 -6.32
C ARG A 346 -12.83 23.56 -6.99
N ILE A 347 -12.45 22.47 -6.30
CA ILE A 347 -12.59 21.11 -6.83
C ILE A 347 -14.08 20.72 -6.89
N ALA A 348 -14.86 21.05 -5.87
CA ALA A 348 -16.32 20.83 -5.90
C ALA A 348 -16.98 21.54 -7.07
N THR A 349 -16.60 22.79 -7.34
CA THR A 349 -17.08 23.55 -8.51
C THR A 349 -16.73 22.86 -9.83
N VAL A 350 -15.51 22.34 -9.99
CA VAL A 350 -15.09 21.59 -11.19
C VAL A 350 -15.94 20.34 -11.38
N ILE A 351 -16.09 19.51 -10.34
CA ILE A 351 -16.89 18.27 -10.42
C ILE A 351 -18.34 18.59 -10.77
N GLN A 352 -18.98 19.52 -10.05
CA GLN A 352 -20.36 19.90 -10.29
C GLN A 352 -20.58 20.42 -11.71
N THR A 353 -19.68 21.27 -12.20
CA THR A 353 -19.77 21.85 -13.54
C THR A 353 -19.66 20.78 -14.63
N VAL A 354 -18.65 19.91 -14.56
CA VAL A 354 -18.42 18.88 -15.58
C VAL A 354 -19.51 17.80 -15.56
N THR A 355 -20.00 17.42 -14.38
CA THR A 355 -21.16 16.51 -14.27
C THR A 355 -22.43 17.14 -14.85
N THR A 356 -22.66 18.44 -14.61
CA THR A 356 -23.80 19.17 -15.21
C THR A 356 -23.72 19.19 -16.73
N TRP A 357 -22.56 19.57 -17.29
CA TRP A 357 -22.33 19.53 -18.74
C TRP A 357 -22.54 18.14 -19.34
N THR A 358 -22.16 17.09 -18.60
CA THR A 358 -22.36 15.70 -19.02
C THR A 358 -23.84 15.37 -19.11
N HIS A 359 -24.64 15.71 -18.09
CA HIS A 359 -26.09 15.51 -18.12
C HIS A 359 -26.76 16.29 -19.24
N GLU A 360 -26.38 17.56 -19.46
CA GLU A 360 -26.88 18.38 -20.57
C GLU A 360 -26.60 17.73 -21.93
N HIS A 361 -25.41 17.15 -22.12
CA HIS A 361 -25.07 16.42 -23.33
C HIS A 361 -25.84 15.10 -23.47
N GLN A 362 -26.06 14.36 -22.38
CA GLN A 362 -26.88 13.13 -22.40
C GLN A 362 -28.33 13.44 -22.79
N ASP A 363 -28.90 14.50 -22.23
CA ASP A 363 -30.23 15.02 -22.58
C ASP A 363 -30.32 15.43 -24.04
N TYR A 364 -29.30 16.11 -24.56
CA TYR A 364 -29.19 16.46 -25.98
C TYR A 364 -29.22 15.21 -26.87
N LEU A 365 -28.39 14.20 -26.57
CA LEU A 365 -28.37 12.94 -27.33
C LEU A 365 -29.74 12.25 -27.30
N TYR A 366 -30.38 12.17 -26.13
CA TYR A 366 -31.71 11.59 -25.99
C TYR A 366 -32.75 12.32 -26.86
N ARG A 367 -32.79 13.66 -26.82
CA ARG A 367 -33.74 14.48 -27.60
C ARG A 367 -33.50 14.37 -29.11
N SER A 368 -32.23 14.30 -29.53
CA SER A 368 -31.84 14.16 -30.93
C SER A 368 -32.34 12.86 -31.56
N VAL A 369 -32.33 11.76 -30.81
CA VAL A 369 -32.86 10.46 -31.25
C VAL A 369 -34.40 10.46 -31.29
N HIS A 370 -35.07 11.17 -30.37
CA HIS A 370 -36.53 11.18 -30.25
C HIS A 370 -37.25 12.28 -31.07
N SER A 371 -36.55 12.94 -32.01
CA SER A 371 -37.11 13.94 -32.94
C SER A 371 -37.89 15.08 -32.27
N LYS A 372 -37.57 15.42 -31.01
CA LYS A 372 -38.06 16.63 -30.34
C LYS A 372 -37.10 17.77 -30.69
N GLY A 373 -37.62 18.91 -31.16
CA GLY A 373 -36.81 20.04 -31.64
C GLY A 373 -35.60 20.32 -30.74
N VAL A 374 -34.40 20.18 -31.30
CA VAL A 374 -33.15 20.24 -30.53
C VAL A 374 -32.48 21.58 -30.76
N ALA A 375 -32.16 22.30 -29.67
CA ALA A 375 -31.33 23.48 -29.75
C ALA A 375 -29.91 23.12 -30.27
N SER A 376 -29.25 24.05 -30.95
CA SER A 376 -27.89 23.84 -31.45
C SER A 376 -26.92 23.60 -30.27
N PHE A 377 -26.33 22.40 -30.23
CA PHE A 377 -25.36 22.01 -29.19
C PHE A 377 -23.90 22.17 -29.63
N LYS A 378 -23.67 22.80 -30.80
CA LYS A 378 -22.33 22.96 -31.40
C LYS A 378 -21.39 23.78 -30.52
N ASP A 379 -21.92 24.74 -29.78
CA ASP A 379 -21.13 25.66 -28.96
C ASP A 379 -20.86 25.18 -27.54
N HIS A 380 -21.43 24.05 -27.15
CA HIS A 380 -21.32 23.50 -25.81
C HIS A 380 -19.86 23.08 -25.50
N PRO A 381 -19.36 23.32 -24.27
CA PRO A 381 -17.98 22.99 -23.87
C PRO A 381 -17.56 21.56 -24.20
N LEU A 382 -18.37 20.55 -23.83
CA LEU A 382 -18.06 19.15 -24.13
C LEU A 382 -17.98 18.86 -25.63
N GLN A 383 -18.84 19.45 -26.46
CA GLN A 383 -18.85 19.19 -27.90
C GLN A 383 -17.58 19.73 -28.56
N LYS A 384 -17.11 20.90 -28.11
CA LYS A 384 -15.82 21.49 -28.53
C LYS A 384 -14.64 20.65 -28.05
N PHE A 385 -14.69 20.21 -26.78
CA PHE A 385 -13.67 19.33 -26.21
C PHE A 385 -13.57 18.00 -26.96
N PHE A 386 -14.69 17.34 -27.31
CA PHE A 386 -14.66 16.06 -28.04
C PHE A 386 -14.00 16.19 -29.41
N GLN A 387 -14.29 17.25 -30.16
CA GLN A 387 -13.66 17.49 -31.46
C GLN A 387 -12.15 17.72 -31.32
N LYS A 388 -11.73 18.45 -30.27
CA LYS A 388 -10.32 18.66 -29.93
C LYS A 388 -9.63 17.36 -29.53
N ALA A 389 -10.21 16.63 -28.58
CA ALA A 389 -9.73 15.33 -28.11
C ALA A 389 -9.55 14.35 -29.28
N GLN A 390 -10.52 14.24 -30.20
CA GLN A 390 -10.41 13.39 -31.38
C GLN A 390 -9.21 13.75 -32.27
N ARG A 391 -8.87 15.04 -32.43
CA ARG A 391 -7.69 15.47 -33.20
C ARG A 391 -6.40 15.11 -32.48
N LEU A 392 -6.30 15.44 -31.18
CA LEU A 392 -5.12 15.15 -30.36
C LEU A 392 -4.83 13.65 -30.28
N ILE A 393 -5.86 12.83 -30.03
CA ILE A 393 -5.73 11.37 -30.00
C ILE A 393 -5.23 10.84 -31.35
N LYS A 394 -5.76 11.33 -32.47
CA LYS A 394 -5.28 10.93 -33.81
C LYS A 394 -3.81 11.29 -34.02
N LEU A 395 -3.35 12.44 -33.53
CA LEU A 395 -1.94 12.83 -33.59
C LEU A 395 -1.07 11.91 -32.76
N SER A 396 -1.47 11.62 -31.51
CA SER A 396 -0.75 10.69 -30.63
C SER A 396 -0.61 9.30 -31.24
N ARG A 397 -1.72 8.77 -31.81
CA ARG A 397 -1.76 7.44 -32.48
C ARG A 397 -0.87 7.33 -33.71
N ASN A 398 -0.49 8.43 -34.35
CA ASN A 398 0.47 8.41 -35.46
C ASN A 398 1.90 8.12 -34.98
N VAL A 399 2.20 8.35 -33.69
CA VAL A 399 3.53 8.21 -33.10
C VAL A 399 3.62 6.98 -32.20
N ARG A 400 2.53 6.64 -31.50
CA ARG A 400 2.47 5.54 -30.52
C ARG A 400 1.19 4.75 -30.66
N ALA A 401 1.27 3.43 -30.67
CA ALA A 401 0.09 2.58 -30.70
C ALA A 401 -0.54 2.47 -29.30
N PRO A 402 -1.85 2.68 -29.13
CA PRO A 402 -2.53 2.43 -27.86
C PRO A 402 -2.68 0.91 -27.65
N THR A 403 -2.65 0.47 -26.40
CA THR A 403 -2.86 -0.94 -26.03
C THR A 403 -4.15 -1.11 -25.22
N THR A 404 -4.68 -2.34 -25.20
CA THR A 404 -5.81 -2.69 -24.33
C THR A 404 -5.44 -2.74 -22.84
N MET A 405 -4.14 -2.71 -22.51
CA MET A 405 -3.59 -2.67 -21.15
C MET A 405 -3.48 -1.25 -20.58
N ALA A 406 -4.31 -0.32 -21.07
CA ALA A 406 -4.42 1.07 -20.62
C ALA A 406 -3.12 1.90 -20.65
N CYS A 407 -2.23 1.63 -21.60
CA CYS A 407 -1.02 2.42 -21.83
C CYS A 407 -0.70 2.55 -23.32
N VAL A 408 -0.06 3.64 -23.72
CA VAL A 408 0.51 3.76 -25.07
C VAL A 408 1.83 3.00 -25.17
N GLY A 409 2.12 2.46 -26.36
CA GLY A 409 3.38 1.79 -26.66
C GLY A 409 4.57 2.77 -26.78
N PRO A 410 5.79 2.22 -26.90
CA PRO A 410 6.98 3.01 -27.17
C PRO A 410 6.92 3.71 -28.53
N SER A 411 7.68 4.80 -28.65
CA SER A 411 7.90 5.49 -29.92
C SER A 411 8.84 4.68 -30.83
N ALA A 412 8.60 4.73 -32.14
CA ALA A 412 9.48 4.12 -33.14
C ALA A 412 10.85 4.83 -33.25
N GLN A 413 10.94 6.10 -32.85
CA GLN A 413 12.18 6.86 -32.88
C GLN A 413 12.84 6.86 -31.50
N ARG A 414 14.17 6.74 -31.48
CA ARG A 414 15.01 6.77 -30.27
C ARG A 414 15.98 7.94 -30.35
N PHE A 415 16.28 8.54 -29.21
CA PHE A 415 17.29 9.59 -29.10
C PHE A 415 18.35 9.16 -28.08
N ALA A 416 19.62 9.40 -28.43
CA ALA A 416 20.71 9.31 -27.47
C ALA A 416 20.79 10.60 -26.64
N PRO A 417 21.28 10.53 -25.38
CA PRO A 417 21.60 11.74 -24.62
C PRO A 417 22.56 12.66 -25.41
N HIS A 418 22.35 13.97 -25.29
CA HIS A 418 23.06 15.03 -26.01
C HIS A 418 22.90 15.04 -27.54
N GLN A 419 22.06 14.18 -28.11
CA GLN A 419 21.73 14.23 -29.53
C GLN A 419 21.02 15.56 -29.87
N ASP A 420 21.48 16.23 -30.93
CA ASP A 420 20.97 17.53 -31.38
C ASP A 420 21.06 18.65 -30.30
N GLY A 421 22.03 18.53 -29.37
CA GLY A 421 22.24 19.51 -28.29
C GLY A 421 21.21 19.44 -27.15
N LYS A 422 20.38 18.38 -27.11
CA LYS A 422 19.41 18.12 -26.05
C LYS A 422 19.83 16.90 -25.23
N ASP A 423 19.84 17.05 -23.92
CA ASP A 423 20.25 15.98 -22.99
C ASP A 423 19.24 14.83 -22.94
N GLU A 424 17.96 15.12 -23.23
CA GLU A 424 16.88 14.19 -23.04
C GLU A 424 16.85 13.08 -24.11
N THR A 425 16.38 11.89 -23.76
CA THR A 425 16.13 10.76 -24.67
C THR A 425 14.76 10.84 -25.36
N TYR A 426 14.05 11.96 -25.16
CA TYR A 426 12.73 12.22 -25.75
C TYR A 426 12.60 13.67 -26.23
N ARG A 427 11.59 13.92 -27.07
CA ARG A 427 11.25 15.24 -27.62
C ARG A 427 9.76 15.48 -27.42
N GLU A 428 9.44 16.63 -26.85
CA GLU A 428 8.07 17.12 -26.76
C GLU A 428 7.73 17.99 -27.97
N ILE A 429 6.55 17.73 -28.55
CA ILE A 429 5.98 18.58 -29.59
C ILE A 429 4.63 19.09 -29.08
N LEU A 430 4.57 20.40 -28.84
CA LEU A 430 3.36 21.08 -28.42
C LEU A 430 2.34 21.12 -29.58
N THR A 431 1.06 21.09 -29.22
CA THR A 431 -0.06 21.05 -30.16
C THR A 431 -0.99 22.25 -29.96
N GLU A 432 -2.30 22.05 -29.86
CA GLU A 432 -3.26 23.14 -29.63
C GLU A 432 -3.43 23.46 -28.13
N LYS A 433 -3.66 24.75 -27.83
CA LYS A 433 -3.91 25.23 -26.46
C LYS A 433 -5.24 24.70 -25.92
N PHE A 434 -5.27 24.37 -24.63
CA PHE A 434 -6.51 24.06 -23.91
C PHE A 434 -7.20 25.37 -23.48
N THR A 435 -8.51 25.45 -23.71
CA THR A 435 -9.32 26.57 -23.18
C THR A 435 -9.57 26.37 -21.69
N ASP A 436 -10.11 27.39 -21.00
CA ASP A 436 -10.50 27.26 -19.60
C ASP A 436 -11.47 26.11 -19.37
N THR A 437 -12.44 25.94 -20.27
CA THR A 437 -13.40 24.84 -20.21
C THR A 437 -12.75 23.48 -20.45
N ASP A 438 -11.76 23.38 -21.36
CA ASP A 438 -11.01 22.14 -21.57
C ASP A 438 -10.21 21.77 -20.33
N ARG A 439 -9.57 22.76 -19.68
CA ARG A 439 -8.79 22.57 -18.46
C ARG A 439 -9.67 22.08 -17.30
N MET A 440 -10.90 22.57 -17.16
CA MET A 440 -11.85 22.03 -16.17
C MET A 440 -12.20 20.56 -16.45
N ILE A 441 -12.43 20.18 -17.71
CA ILE A 441 -12.72 18.79 -18.09
C ILE A 441 -11.50 17.89 -17.82
N ILE A 442 -10.30 18.37 -18.15
CA ILE A 442 -9.04 17.66 -17.91
C ILE A 442 -8.80 17.49 -16.40
N GLU A 443 -8.98 18.54 -15.60
CA GLU A 443 -8.84 18.48 -14.14
C GLU A 443 -9.85 17.48 -13.54
N TYR A 444 -11.10 17.47 -13.99
CA TYR A 444 -12.07 16.45 -13.61
C TYR A 444 -11.57 15.03 -13.92
N LEU A 445 -11.01 14.78 -15.11
CA LEU A 445 -10.49 13.47 -15.51
C LEU A 445 -9.24 13.08 -14.71
N GLN A 446 -8.36 14.04 -14.41
CA GLN A 446 -7.22 13.83 -13.51
C GLN A 446 -7.71 13.41 -12.12
N LEU A 447 -8.64 14.17 -11.52
CA LEU A 447 -9.22 13.84 -10.22
C LEU A 447 -9.92 12.48 -10.18
N TRP A 448 -10.42 12.00 -11.33
CA TRP A 448 -11.05 10.69 -11.46
C TRP A 448 -10.03 9.54 -11.44
N CYS A 449 -8.83 9.73 -12.01
CA CYS A 449 -7.83 8.66 -12.17
C CYS A 449 -6.62 8.75 -11.25
N LEU A 450 -6.34 9.91 -10.63
CA LEU A 450 -5.22 10.07 -9.71
C LEU A 450 -5.43 9.26 -8.42
N PRO A 451 -4.38 8.61 -7.90
CA PRO A 451 -4.46 7.93 -6.62
C PRO A 451 -4.57 8.94 -5.46
N PRO A 452 -5.29 8.58 -4.39
CA PRO A 452 -6.15 7.42 -4.28
C PRO A 452 -7.46 7.69 -5.03
N ARG A 453 -7.89 6.70 -5.82
CA ARG A 453 -9.07 6.80 -6.71
C ARG A 453 -10.35 6.66 -5.91
N ARG A 454 -10.71 7.71 -5.17
CA ARG A 454 -11.81 7.77 -4.18
C ARG A 454 -13.13 8.33 -4.71
N MET A 455 -13.24 8.62 -6.01
CA MET A 455 -14.50 9.08 -6.61
C MET A 455 -15.50 7.91 -6.65
N SER A 456 -16.22 7.68 -5.56
CA SER A 456 -17.10 6.53 -5.32
C SER A 456 -18.53 6.73 -5.87
N SER A 457 -19.02 7.97 -5.88
CA SER A 457 -20.36 8.32 -6.38
C SER A 457 -20.55 7.89 -7.84
N GLY A 458 -21.60 7.11 -8.10
CA GLY A 458 -21.94 6.65 -9.45
C GLY A 458 -22.21 7.81 -10.42
N THR A 459 -22.90 8.85 -9.95
CA THR A 459 -23.17 10.06 -10.74
C THR A 459 -21.87 10.74 -11.15
N MET A 460 -20.93 10.91 -10.20
CA MET A 460 -19.63 11.49 -10.50
C MET A 460 -18.84 10.59 -11.45
N ARG A 461 -18.71 9.29 -11.20
CA ARG A 461 -17.91 8.38 -12.05
C ARG A 461 -18.41 8.28 -13.49
N SER A 462 -19.73 8.29 -13.68
CA SER A 462 -20.34 8.10 -15.00
C SER A 462 -19.95 9.18 -16.02
N ALA A 463 -19.63 10.40 -15.55
CA ALA A 463 -19.24 11.50 -16.41
C ALA A 463 -17.91 11.24 -17.13
N GLY A 464 -16.90 10.69 -16.44
CA GLY A 464 -15.63 10.31 -17.07
C GLY A 464 -15.81 9.27 -18.18
N SER A 465 -16.56 8.20 -17.92
CA SER A 465 -16.87 7.18 -18.93
C SER A 465 -17.68 7.76 -20.09
N HIS A 466 -18.61 8.69 -19.82
CA HIS A 466 -19.39 9.36 -20.87
C HIS A 466 -18.53 10.27 -21.75
N ILE A 467 -17.61 11.04 -21.17
CA ILE A 467 -16.65 11.89 -21.88
C ILE A 467 -15.81 11.04 -22.84
N MET A 468 -15.19 9.97 -22.34
CA MET A 468 -14.38 9.07 -23.16
C MET A 468 -15.20 8.42 -24.27
N ARG A 469 -16.40 7.91 -23.95
CA ARG A 469 -17.31 7.25 -24.91
C ARG A 469 -17.72 8.18 -26.04
N SER A 470 -18.02 9.43 -25.71
CA SER A 470 -18.50 10.43 -26.66
C SER A 470 -17.44 10.83 -27.70
N THR A 471 -16.16 10.56 -27.44
CA THR A 471 -15.10 10.71 -28.46
C THR A 471 -15.20 9.67 -29.57
N GLY A 472 -15.81 8.51 -29.32
CA GLY A 472 -15.87 7.39 -30.28
C GLY A 472 -14.55 6.66 -30.52
N MET A 473 -13.51 6.93 -29.73
CA MET A 473 -12.14 6.44 -29.97
C MET A 473 -11.73 5.21 -29.13
N TYR A 474 -12.58 4.76 -28.20
CA TYR A 474 -12.26 3.74 -27.16
C TYR A 474 -13.28 2.58 -27.09
N GLY A 475 -13.86 2.18 -28.23
CA GLY A 475 -14.87 1.10 -28.24
C GLY A 475 -14.36 -0.31 -27.90
N ALA A 476 -13.04 -0.51 -27.83
CA ALA A 476 -12.40 -1.81 -27.59
C ALA A 476 -11.89 -1.99 -26.16
N VAL A 477 -12.04 -0.99 -25.29
CA VAL A 477 -11.60 -1.03 -23.89
C VAL A 477 -12.75 -0.67 -22.96
N GLU A 478 -12.72 -1.21 -21.75
CA GLU A 478 -13.67 -0.83 -20.71
C GLU A 478 -13.39 0.60 -20.23
N LEU A 479 -14.43 1.41 -20.04
CA LEU A 479 -14.29 2.84 -19.71
C LEU A 479 -14.43 3.06 -18.20
N ASN A 480 -13.30 3.26 -17.53
CA ASN A 480 -13.20 3.37 -16.08
C ASN A 480 -12.00 4.29 -15.71
N PRO A 481 -11.76 4.59 -14.43
CA PRO A 481 -10.63 5.42 -14.02
C PRO A 481 -9.26 4.93 -14.51
N LEU A 482 -9.11 3.61 -14.72
CA LEU A 482 -7.86 3.02 -15.18
C LEU A 482 -7.57 3.34 -16.65
N THR A 483 -8.59 3.31 -17.50
CA THR A 483 -8.45 3.66 -18.92
C THR A 483 -8.44 5.16 -19.17
N ALA A 484 -8.85 5.98 -18.20
CA ALA A 484 -8.69 7.43 -18.24
C ALA A 484 -7.21 7.86 -18.30
N THR A 485 -6.29 7.08 -17.72
CA THR A 485 -4.85 7.31 -17.84
C THR A 485 -4.40 7.27 -19.29
N LEU A 486 -4.78 6.23 -20.04
CA LEU A 486 -4.53 6.14 -21.48
C LEU A 486 -5.13 7.34 -22.22
N PHE A 487 -6.35 7.74 -21.87
CA PHE A 487 -7.00 8.90 -22.48
C PHE A 487 -6.17 10.18 -22.29
N LEU A 488 -5.71 10.44 -21.06
CA LEU A 488 -4.91 11.62 -20.74
C LEU A 488 -3.49 11.57 -21.34
N GLN A 489 -2.91 10.37 -21.52
CA GLN A 489 -1.69 10.19 -22.31
C GLN A 489 -1.91 10.53 -23.79
N GLU A 490 -3.00 10.04 -24.40
CA GLU A 490 -3.30 10.32 -25.81
C GLU A 490 -3.69 11.79 -26.07
N LEU A 491 -4.17 12.51 -25.05
CA LEU A 491 -4.37 13.96 -25.10
C LEU A 491 -3.08 14.78 -24.93
N GLY A 492 -2.00 14.14 -24.45
CA GLY A 492 -0.75 14.82 -24.12
C GLY A 492 -0.71 15.48 -22.74
N VAL A 493 -1.71 15.22 -21.89
CA VAL A 493 -1.73 15.75 -20.52
C VAL A 493 -0.67 15.05 -19.69
N PHE A 494 -0.71 13.71 -19.69
CA PHE A 494 0.30 12.87 -19.05
C PHE A 494 1.39 12.44 -20.02
N TYR A 495 2.62 12.28 -19.51
CA TYR A 495 3.64 11.59 -20.28
C TYR A 495 3.23 10.12 -20.51
N PRO A 496 3.69 9.49 -21.60
CA PRO A 496 3.49 8.05 -21.84
C PRO A 496 3.94 7.15 -20.68
N TRP A 497 4.86 7.63 -19.85
CA TRP A 497 5.43 6.96 -18.68
C TRP A 497 5.14 7.70 -17.36
N GLU A 498 4.06 8.49 -17.30
CA GLU A 498 3.70 9.21 -16.08
C GLU A 498 3.42 8.24 -14.92
N ASN A 499 4.22 8.33 -13.86
CA ASN A 499 4.01 7.59 -12.64
C ASN A 499 2.99 8.33 -11.75
N LEU A 500 1.73 7.94 -11.84
CA LEU A 500 0.66 8.61 -11.09
C LEU A 500 0.79 8.46 -9.57
N ARG A 501 1.62 7.56 -9.04
CA ARG A 501 1.83 7.38 -7.59
C ARG A 501 2.43 8.63 -6.94
N LEU A 502 3.26 9.35 -7.68
CA LEU A 502 3.87 10.61 -7.24
C LEU A 502 2.88 11.78 -7.19
N LEU A 503 1.70 11.60 -7.78
CA LEU A 503 0.65 12.62 -7.84
C LEU A 503 -0.40 12.42 -6.73
N ASP A 504 -0.05 11.68 -5.69
CA ASP A 504 -0.90 11.48 -4.52
C ASP A 504 -1.23 12.83 -3.85
N GLN A 505 -2.52 13.14 -3.80
CA GLN A 505 -3.02 14.43 -3.32
C GLN A 505 -2.85 14.62 -1.81
N GLY A 506 -2.79 13.54 -1.02
CA GLY A 506 -2.55 13.61 0.42
C GLY A 506 -1.07 13.77 0.76
N LEU A 507 -0.17 13.19 -0.03
CA LEU A 507 1.27 13.45 0.12
C LEU A 507 1.66 14.86 -0.33
N GLY A 508 1.00 15.37 -1.36
CA GLY A 508 1.22 16.73 -1.87
C GLY A 508 2.69 16.99 -2.22
N LEU A 509 3.34 16.06 -2.93
CA LEU A 509 4.75 16.20 -3.31
C LEU A 509 4.96 17.50 -4.12
N PRO A 510 6.01 18.29 -3.81
CA PRO A 510 6.22 19.59 -4.42
C PRO A 510 6.61 19.51 -5.90
N GLY A 511 6.34 20.56 -6.66
CA GLY A 511 6.69 20.71 -8.07
C GLY A 511 5.60 20.27 -9.06
N HIS A 512 4.54 19.60 -8.59
CA HIS A 512 3.47 19.11 -9.45
C HIS A 512 2.31 20.09 -9.63
N GLY A 513 2.23 21.17 -8.85
CA GLY A 513 1.09 22.11 -8.88
C GLY A 513 -0.20 21.55 -8.28
N ILE A 514 -0.12 20.42 -7.57
CA ILE A 514 -1.24 19.76 -6.86
C ILE A 514 -1.55 20.49 -5.55
N SER A 515 -0.52 20.79 -4.77
CA SER A 515 -0.61 21.47 -3.48
C SER A 515 0.17 22.79 -3.52
N PRO A 516 -0.51 23.94 -3.72
CA PRO A 516 0.14 25.25 -3.74
C PRO A 516 0.90 25.56 -2.45
N SER A 517 0.39 25.11 -1.29
CA SER A 517 1.05 25.30 0.01
C SER A 517 2.35 24.49 0.12
N SER A 518 2.37 23.26 -0.38
CA SER A 518 3.58 22.42 -0.43
C SER A 518 4.64 23.03 -1.35
N ASP A 519 4.24 23.44 -2.56
CA ASP A 519 5.11 24.12 -3.52
C ASP A 519 5.71 25.41 -2.94
N ALA A 520 4.89 26.22 -2.26
CA ALA A 520 5.33 27.45 -1.61
C ALA A 520 6.30 27.19 -0.45
N SER A 521 6.02 26.18 0.38
CA SER A 521 6.89 25.80 1.49
C SER A 521 8.26 25.32 1.00
N TRP A 522 8.28 24.51 -0.05
CA TRP A 522 9.54 24.07 -0.67
C TRP A 522 10.35 25.25 -1.23
N ALA A 523 9.70 26.16 -1.96
CA ALA A 523 10.34 27.35 -2.50
C ALA A 523 10.84 28.31 -1.40
N GLU A 524 10.17 28.36 -0.25
CA GLU A 524 10.63 29.12 0.92
C GLU A 524 11.90 28.51 1.52
N VAL A 525 11.91 27.19 1.74
CA VAL A 525 13.08 26.46 2.25
C VAL A 525 14.29 26.62 1.35
N GLN A 526 14.12 26.48 0.04
CA GLN A 526 15.21 26.69 -0.93
C GLN A 526 15.80 28.11 -0.81
N ARG A 527 14.96 29.14 -0.74
CA ARG A 527 15.40 30.53 -0.56
C ARG A 527 16.07 30.78 0.79
N GLU A 528 15.66 30.09 1.84
CA GLU A 528 16.30 30.19 3.15
C GLU A 528 17.70 29.54 3.12
N CYS A 529 17.81 28.33 2.57
CA CYS A 529 19.09 27.64 2.36
C CYS A 529 20.07 28.46 1.49
N GLU A 530 19.59 29.14 0.45
CA GLU A 530 20.43 30.02 -0.38
C GLU A 530 20.99 31.24 0.38
N LYS A 531 20.28 31.74 1.40
CA LYS A 531 20.72 32.87 2.23
C LYS A 531 21.70 32.46 3.32
N LEU A 532 21.67 31.20 3.73
CA LEU A 532 22.55 30.62 4.75
C LEU A 532 23.93 30.36 4.14
N ASP A 533 24.69 31.43 3.86
CA ASP A 533 26.06 31.33 3.36
C ASP A 533 27.04 30.90 4.47
N SER A 534 28.12 30.21 4.09
CA SER A 534 28.98 29.40 4.97
C SER A 534 29.70 30.14 6.10
N GLU A 535 29.69 31.47 6.13
CA GLU A 535 30.37 32.28 7.16
C GLU A 535 29.49 32.60 8.39
N LYS A 536 28.25 32.08 8.48
CA LYS A 536 27.28 32.45 9.54
C LYS A 536 26.57 31.28 10.24
N PHE A 537 27.17 30.09 10.30
CA PHE A 537 26.64 28.99 11.11
C PHE A 537 27.36 28.90 12.45
N SER A 538 26.65 29.16 13.55
CA SER A 538 27.17 28.93 14.90
C SER A 538 26.96 27.47 15.27
N ASP A 539 28.04 26.75 15.51
CA ASP A 539 28.00 25.38 16.00
C ASP A 539 27.70 25.36 17.50
N LYS A 540 26.49 24.97 17.87
CA LYS A 540 26.06 24.94 19.29
C LYS A 540 26.76 23.88 20.13
N MET A 541 27.48 22.96 19.50
CA MET A 541 28.15 21.86 20.16
C MET A 541 29.68 22.01 20.12
N GLN A 542 30.21 23.12 19.61
CA GLN A 542 31.65 23.34 19.40
C GLN A 542 32.50 23.03 20.64
N ASP A 543 32.07 23.48 21.82
CA ASP A 543 32.82 23.37 23.07
C ASP A 543 32.84 21.94 23.65
N VAL A 544 32.00 21.05 23.14
CA VAL A 544 31.85 19.66 23.62
C VAL A 544 32.23 18.61 22.57
N ARG A 545 32.85 19.04 21.45
CA ARG A 545 33.27 18.12 20.38
C ARG A 545 34.57 17.40 20.72
N THR A 546 34.55 16.09 20.53
CA THR A 546 35.76 15.25 20.47
C THR A 546 36.36 15.26 19.06
N ASP A 547 37.63 15.61 18.93
CA ASP A 547 38.37 15.42 17.67
C ASP A 547 38.82 13.96 17.56
N TRP A 548 38.28 13.23 16.57
CA TRP A 548 38.62 11.82 16.33
C TRP A 548 39.97 11.66 15.60
N GLY A 549 40.62 12.77 15.24
CA GLY A 549 41.94 12.77 14.62
C GLY A 549 41.94 12.03 13.28
N ASP A 550 43.01 11.29 13.03
CA ASP A 550 43.23 10.55 11.78
C ASP A 550 42.62 9.13 11.77
N LEU A 551 41.74 8.82 12.73
CA LEU A 551 41.01 7.55 12.75
C LEU A 551 40.24 7.35 11.42
N PRO A 552 40.46 6.25 10.68
CA PRO A 552 39.76 6.02 9.42
C PRO A 552 38.24 5.91 9.63
N VAL A 553 37.47 6.71 8.90
CA VAL A 553 36.00 6.73 8.90
C VAL A 553 35.51 6.26 7.54
N TYR A 554 34.94 5.06 7.49
CA TYR A 554 34.42 4.47 6.26
C TYR A 554 32.97 4.87 6.05
N CYS A 555 32.70 5.68 5.03
CA CYS A 555 31.35 5.99 4.53
C CYS A 555 31.06 5.04 3.37
N VAL A 556 30.04 4.18 3.54
CA VAL A 556 29.74 3.09 2.60
C VAL A 556 28.32 3.25 2.08
N ASP A 557 28.21 3.75 0.85
CA ASP A 557 26.93 4.16 0.25
C ASP A 557 26.79 3.69 -1.20
N ASP A 558 25.60 3.85 -1.76
CA ASP A 558 25.39 3.69 -3.19
C ASP A 558 26.13 4.77 -3.98
N VAL A 559 26.58 4.42 -5.19
CA VAL A 559 27.30 5.32 -6.11
C VAL A 559 26.51 6.60 -6.41
N THR A 560 25.19 6.51 -6.41
CA THR A 560 24.26 7.61 -6.70
C THR A 560 23.74 8.31 -5.45
N ALA A 561 24.23 7.97 -4.25
CA ALA A 561 23.82 8.64 -3.03
C ALA A 561 24.12 10.14 -3.13
N GLU A 562 23.17 10.97 -2.72
CA GLU A 562 23.31 12.44 -2.69
C GLU A 562 23.66 12.94 -1.27
N GLU A 563 23.19 12.24 -0.25
CA GLU A 563 23.29 12.63 1.16
C GLU A 563 24.11 11.55 1.88
N ILE A 564 25.16 11.92 2.62
CA ILE A 564 25.99 10.95 3.37
C ILE A 564 25.77 11.18 4.84
N ASP A 565 24.96 10.30 5.42
CA ASP A 565 24.54 10.37 6.81
C ASP A 565 25.56 9.75 7.75
N ASP A 566 26.14 8.59 7.41
CA ASP A 566 26.88 7.78 8.37
C ASP A 566 28.26 7.32 7.88
N GLY A 567 29.14 7.10 8.85
CA GLY A 567 30.46 6.54 8.66
C GLY A 567 30.88 5.74 9.88
N VAL A 568 31.69 4.70 9.69
CA VAL A 568 32.08 3.78 10.77
C VAL A 568 33.59 3.75 10.95
N SER A 569 34.04 3.68 12.20
CA SER A 569 35.44 3.47 12.57
C SER A 569 35.58 2.32 13.57
N LEU A 570 36.76 1.69 13.56
CA LEU A 570 37.17 0.70 14.54
C LEU A 570 38.43 1.18 15.24
N GLU A 571 38.37 1.35 16.56
CA GLU A 571 39.52 1.72 17.39
C GLU A 571 39.86 0.58 18.35
N ARG A 572 41.11 0.11 18.35
CA ARG A 572 41.56 -0.92 19.30
C ARG A 572 41.78 -0.28 20.68
N VAL A 573 41.28 -0.92 21.74
CA VAL A 573 41.52 -0.43 23.11
C VAL A 573 42.99 -0.64 23.48
N PRO A 574 43.71 0.41 23.93
CA PRO A 574 45.12 0.30 24.31
C PRO A 574 45.37 -0.81 25.34
N GLY A 575 46.34 -1.67 25.06
CA GLY A 575 46.70 -2.79 25.93
C GLY A 575 45.80 -4.03 25.84
N SER A 576 44.77 -4.03 24.98
CA SER A 576 43.92 -5.20 24.71
C SER A 576 44.15 -5.76 23.30
N ASN A 577 44.17 -7.08 23.20
CA ASN A 577 44.23 -7.80 21.92
C ASN A 577 42.84 -8.17 21.36
N ASP A 578 41.79 -8.08 22.18
CA ASP A 578 40.46 -8.63 21.89
C ASP A 578 39.32 -7.62 22.10
N THR A 579 39.62 -6.38 22.48
CA THR A 579 38.62 -5.34 22.78
C THR A 579 38.80 -4.13 21.88
N PHE A 580 37.69 -3.66 21.33
CA PHE A 580 37.62 -2.56 20.36
C PHE A 580 36.49 -1.62 20.70
N TRP A 581 36.62 -0.36 20.34
CA TRP A 581 35.51 0.55 20.15
C TRP A 581 35.07 0.52 18.69
N ILE A 582 33.79 0.35 18.48
CA ILE A 582 33.13 0.65 17.20
C ILE A 582 32.50 2.02 17.34
N HIS A 583 32.84 2.95 16.45
CA HIS A 583 32.28 4.29 16.40
C HIS A 583 31.41 4.45 15.16
N ILE A 584 30.14 4.79 15.35
CA ILE A 584 29.20 5.16 14.30
C ILE A 584 29.10 6.68 14.32
N HIS A 585 29.74 7.32 13.36
CA HIS A 585 29.76 8.76 13.16
C HIS A 585 28.59 9.16 12.28
N VAL A 586 27.71 10.03 12.76
CA VAL A 586 26.52 10.47 12.01
C VAL A 586 26.60 11.96 11.75
N ALA A 587 26.20 12.39 10.56
CA ALA A 587 26.04 13.78 10.17
C ALA A 587 25.22 14.53 11.22
N ASN A 588 25.61 15.78 11.50
CA ASN A 588 25.02 16.54 12.61
C ASN A 588 24.43 17.87 12.12
N PRO A 589 23.25 17.86 11.48
CA PRO A 589 22.56 19.09 11.08
C PRO A 589 21.93 19.84 12.27
N THR A 590 21.61 19.15 13.38
CA THR A 590 20.89 19.74 14.53
C THR A 590 21.74 20.67 15.38
N ALA A 591 23.07 20.54 15.32
CA ALA A 591 23.99 21.50 15.93
C ALA A 591 23.93 22.91 15.30
N PHE A 592 23.35 23.03 14.10
CA PHE A 592 23.37 24.24 13.27
C PHE A 592 21.99 24.80 12.93
N LEU A 593 20.97 23.96 12.90
CA LEU A 593 19.60 24.32 12.55
C LEU A 593 18.74 24.34 13.81
N GLU A 594 17.84 25.33 13.89
CA GLU A 594 16.87 25.41 14.99
C GLU A 594 15.69 24.48 14.74
N HIS A 595 15.22 23.79 15.79
CA HIS A 595 14.11 22.84 15.68
C HIS A 595 12.79 23.51 15.28
N ASP A 596 12.62 24.80 15.56
CA ASP A 596 11.44 25.61 15.22
C ASP A 596 11.65 26.52 14.00
N GLY A 597 12.82 26.45 13.34
CA GLY A 597 13.14 27.17 12.11
C GLY A 597 12.36 26.66 10.90
N THR A 598 12.30 27.45 9.82
CA THR A 598 11.53 27.15 8.61
C THR A 598 11.96 25.82 7.97
N ILE A 599 13.27 25.60 7.86
CA ILE A 599 13.84 24.37 7.28
C ILE A 599 13.37 23.14 8.07
N MET A 600 13.39 23.21 9.41
CA MET A 600 13.04 22.08 10.27
C MET A 600 11.54 21.86 10.39
N LYS A 601 10.73 22.92 10.35
CA LYS A 601 9.26 22.80 10.22
C LYS A 601 8.87 22.13 8.90
N TYR A 602 9.56 22.47 7.81
CA TYR A 602 9.36 21.78 6.55
C TYR A 602 9.79 20.30 6.65
N ALA A 603 10.98 20.02 7.18
CA ALA A 603 11.47 18.65 7.37
C ALA A 603 10.48 17.80 8.19
N ALA A 604 9.96 18.35 9.30
CA ALA A 604 8.92 17.73 10.12
C ALA A 604 7.64 17.45 9.32
N SER A 605 7.21 18.39 8.47
CA SER A 605 6.02 18.20 7.62
C SER A 605 6.22 17.14 6.52
N ARG A 606 7.47 16.89 6.10
CA ARG A 606 7.84 15.89 5.08
C ARG A 606 8.12 14.51 5.65
N LEU A 607 8.48 14.42 6.93
CA LEU A 607 8.85 13.22 7.69
C LEU A 607 10.16 12.57 7.23
N GLN A 608 10.33 12.33 5.92
CA GLN A 608 11.51 11.74 5.35
C GLN A 608 11.68 12.10 3.87
N THR A 609 12.89 11.92 3.34
CA THR A 609 13.15 11.95 1.91
C THR A 609 12.41 10.79 1.23
N MET A 610 11.71 11.08 0.13
CA MET A 610 11.06 10.05 -0.68
C MET A 610 11.88 9.81 -1.95
N TYR A 611 12.34 8.57 -2.14
CA TYR A 611 13.12 8.15 -3.31
C TYR A 611 12.20 7.42 -4.29
N ALA A 612 12.13 7.91 -5.53
CA ALA A 612 11.47 7.22 -6.63
C ALA A 612 12.49 6.94 -7.75
N PRO A 613 12.33 5.89 -8.59
CA PRO A 613 13.31 5.58 -9.63
C PRO A 613 13.61 6.75 -10.59
N GLU A 614 12.62 7.61 -10.83
CA GLU A 614 12.71 8.76 -11.73
C GLU A 614 13.29 10.04 -11.08
N ARG A 615 13.24 10.17 -9.75
CA ARG A 615 13.67 11.37 -8.99
C ARG A 615 13.61 11.19 -7.47
N THR A 616 14.22 12.14 -6.76
CA THR A 616 14.15 12.23 -5.30
C THR A 616 13.36 13.46 -4.86
N TYR A 617 12.55 13.33 -3.80
CA TYR A 617 11.92 14.44 -3.08
C TYR A 617 12.57 14.58 -1.71
N PRO A 618 13.62 15.39 -1.60
CA PRO A 618 14.45 15.41 -0.40
C PRO A 618 13.76 16.14 0.76
N MET A 619 14.03 15.67 1.97
CA MET A 619 13.59 16.31 3.22
C MET A 619 14.29 17.66 3.42
N LEU A 620 15.56 17.73 3.04
CA LEU A 620 16.41 18.93 3.07
C LEU A 620 16.99 19.18 1.67
N PRO A 621 17.16 20.43 1.19
CA PRO A 621 17.68 20.65 -0.16
C PRO A 621 19.06 20.02 -0.41
N SER A 622 19.17 19.12 -1.40
CA SER A 622 20.40 18.33 -1.66
C SER A 622 21.67 19.19 -1.77
N PRO A 623 21.71 20.31 -2.53
CA PRO A 623 22.93 21.12 -2.64
C PRO A 623 23.37 21.71 -1.29
N PHE A 624 22.41 22.05 -0.43
CA PHE A 624 22.66 22.57 0.91
C PHE A 624 23.17 21.46 1.83
N THR A 625 22.50 20.30 1.83
CA THR A 625 22.91 19.12 2.60
C THR A 625 24.33 18.67 2.25
N GLN A 626 24.64 18.53 0.96
CA GLN A 626 25.97 18.15 0.47
C GLN A 626 27.05 19.16 0.87
N LYS A 627 26.75 20.45 0.75
CA LYS A 627 27.71 21.51 1.06
C LYS A 627 27.98 21.65 2.56
N HIS A 628 27.04 21.30 3.44
CA HIS A 628 27.14 21.63 4.87
C HIS A 628 27.18 20.43 5.82
N PHE A 629 26.46 19.35 5.53
CA PHE A 629 26.20 18.31 6.53
C PHE A 629 26.59 16.89 6.11
N SER A 630 26.60 16.57 4.82
CA SER A 630 27.13 15.27 4.35
C SER A 630 28.52 15.03 4.93
N LEU A 631 28.75 13.84 5.48
CA LEU A 631 30.04 13.49 6.07
C LEU A 631 31.17 13.68 5.07
N ALA A 632 32.24 14.28 5.55
CA ALA A 632 33.47 14.60 4.82
C ALA A 632 34.57 14.98 5.82
N SER A 633 35.80 15.12 5.34
CA SER A 633 36.91 15.59 6.17
C SER A 633 36.62 16.95 6.80
N GLY A 634 36.83 17.07 8.11
CA GLY A 634 36.56 18.27 8.90
C GLY A 634 35.09 18.46 9.30
N ARG A 635 34.21 17.48 9.04
CA ARG A 635 32.78 17.62 9.34
C ARG A 635 32.45 17.32 10.81
N PRO A 636 31.50 18.08 11.38
CA PRO A 636 30.92 17.81 12.68
C PRO A 636 30.02 16.57 12.64
N THR A 637 30.12 15.75 13.68
CA THR A 637 29.34 14.51 13.83
C THR A 637 28.66 14.41 15.19
N LEU A 638 27.63 13.57 15.27
CA LEU A 638 27.15 12.95 16.49
C LEU A 638 27.57 11.47 16.42
N THR A 639 28.39 11.02 17.36
CA THR A 639 29.01 9.68 17.34
C THR A 639 28.40 8.78 18.41
N PHE A 640 27.95 7.59 17.99
CA PHE A 640 27.51 6.51 18.88
C PHE A 640 28.61 5.45 18.95
N SER A 641 29.09 5.15 20.15
CA SER A 641 30.24 4.26 20.36
C SER A 641 29.87 3.07 21.23
N ALA A 642 30.31 1.88 20.84
CA ALA A 642 30.18 0.65 21.63
C ALA A 642 31.56 0.00 21.81
N LYS A 643 31.95 -0.22 23.07
CA LYS A 643 33.15 -0.99 23.42
C LYS A 643 32.78 -2.45 23.48
N MET A 644 33.43 -3.27 22.67
CA MET A 644 33.06 -4.67 22.48
C MET A 644 34.29 -5.56 22.53
N ASN A 645 34.12 -6.76 23.11
CA ASN A 645 35.09 -7.83 22.94
C ASN A 645 34.80 -8.69 21.70
N MET A 646 35.75 -9.51 21.29
CA MET A 646 35.60 -10.44 20.16
C MET A 646 34.48 -11.49 20.33
N GLN A 647 33.92 -11.63 21.54
CA GLN A 647 32.75 -12.48 21.84
C GLN A 647 31.42 -11.74 21.63
N GLY A 648 31.46 -10.49 21.16
CA GLY A 648 30.29 -9.68 20.84
C GLY A 648 29.60 -9.10 22.07
N GLU A 649 30.21 -9.19 23.25
CA GLU A 649 29.68 -8.57 24.47
C GLU A 649 29.98 -7.07 24.43
N VAL A 650 28.94 -6.26 24.62
CA VAL A 650 29.08 -4.81 24.75
C VAL A 650 29.45 -4.50 26.19
N LEU A 651 30.69 -4.08 26.40
CA LEU A 651 31.28 -3.78 27.71
C LEU A 651 30.98 -2.37 28.18
N ASP A 652 30.85 -1.43 27.24
CA ASP A 652 30.60 -0.01 27.52
C ASP A 652 29.98 0.68 26.30
N THR A 653 29.31 1.81 26.51
CA THR A 653 28.70 2.62 25.44
C THR A 653 28.91 4.10 25.70
N ASN A 654 29.16 4.87 24.65
CA ASN A 654 29.35 6.33 24.75
C ASN A 654 28.63 7.05 23.60
N VAL A 655 28.11 8.25 23.89
CA VAL A 655 27.49 9.14 22.90
C VAL A 655 28.15 10.50 23.03
N ALA A 656 28.72 11.01 21.94
CA ALA A 656 29.46 12.27 21.96
C ALA A 656 29.36 13.00 20.62
N ASN A 657 29.28 14.33 20.67
CA ASN A 657 29.54 15.17 19.51
C ASN A 657 31.02 15.09 19.15
N GLY A 658 31.36 15.10 17.87
CA GLY A 658 32.75 15.09 17.45
C GLY A 658 33.02 15.73 16.10
N THR A 659 34.26 15.57 15.65
CA THR A 659 34.74 16.02 14.34
C THR A 659 35.61 14.91 13.73
N VAL A 660 35.36 14.58 12.47
CA VAL A 660 36.10 13.53 11.73
C VAL A 660 37.05 14.15 10.70
N ARG A 661 38.21 13.54 10.45
CA ARG A 661 39.20 14.07 9.49
C ARG A 661 39.56 13.09 8.38
N ASN A 662 39.77 11.82 8.68
CA ASN A 662 40.17 10.80 7.71
C ASN A 662 38.95 10.04 7.15
N VAL A 663 38.24 10.62 6.19
CA VAL A 663 37.02 10.03 5.60
C VAL A 663 37.33 9.28 4.31
N ILE A 664 36.92 8.02 4.25
CA ILE A 664 37.11 7.09 3.14
C ILE A 664 35.74 6.71 2.58
N TYR A 665 35.51 6.91 1.28
CA TYR A 665 34.26 6.55 0.61
C TYR A 665 34.41 5.28 -0.20
N ILE A 666 33.56 4.29 0.04
CA ILE A 666 33.46 3.06 -0.75
C ILE A 666 32.00 2.71 -1.04
N THR A 667 31.78 1.73 -1.91
CA THR A 667 30.43 1.25 -2.24
C THR A 667 30.06 -0.02 -1.49
N HIS A 668 28.75 -0.27 -1.34
CA HIS A 668 28.26 -1.54 -0.80
C HIS A 668 28.75 -2.75 -1.62
N ASP A 669 28.77 -2.64 -2.95
CA ASP A 669 29.25 -3.73 -3.81
C ASP A 669 30.76 -3.98 -3.63
N LYS A 670 31.56 -2.92 -3.44
CA LYS A 670 32.99 -3.05 -3.11
C LYS A 670 33.17 -3.77 -1.78
N LEU A 671 32.43 -3.38 -0.74
CA LEU A 671 32.50 -4.05 0.57
C LEU A 671 32.02 -5.51 0.49
N ARG A 672 30.95 -5.80 -0.25
CA ARG A 672 30.46 -7.18 -0.47
C ARG A 672 31.52 -8.05 -1.14
N SER A 673 32.23 -7.52 -2.14
CA SER A 673 33.27 -8.26 -2.87
C SER A 673 34.41 -8.76 -1.98
N LEU A 674 34.65 -8.12 -0.82
CA LEU A 674 35.64 -8.55 0.17
C LEU A 674 35.23 -9.85 0.88
N PHE A 675 33.93 -10.04 1.13
CA PHE A 675 33.41 -11.18 1.89
C PHE A 675 32.92 -12.34 1.00
N GLU A 676 32.56 -12.05 -0.25
CA GLU A 676 32.06 -13.02 -1.23
C GLU A 676 32.85 -12.96 -2.55
N PRO A 677 34.15 -13.31 -2.55
CA PRO A 677 34.97 -13.25 -3.75
C PRO A 677 34.50 -14.30 -4.78
N GLY A 678 34.13 -13.83 -5.98
CA GLY A 678 33.86 -14.69 -7.14
C GLY A 678 32.43 -15.19 -7.34
N THR A 679 31.44 -14.69 -6.59
CA THR A 679 30.03 -15.13 -6.71
C THR A 679 29.18 -14.30 -7.69
N GLU A 680 29.69 -13.17 -8.19
CA GLU A 680 28.95 -12.30 -9.11
C GLU A 680 29.40 -12.45 -10.57
N LYS A 681 28.90 -13.49 -11.25
CA LYS A 681 28.34 -13.22 -12.58
C LYS A 681 26.88 -12.89 -12.35
N GLY A 682 26.60 -11.65 -11.94
CA GLY A 682 25.24 -11.14 -11.86
C GLY A 682 24.51 -11.42 -13.18
N LEU A 683 23.25 -11.83 -13.10
CA LEU A 683 22.42 -11.96 -14.30
C LEU A 683 22.38 -10.60 -15.00
N GLU A 684 22.60 -10.59 -16.31
CA GLU A 684 22.56 -9.36 -17.10
C GLU A 684 21.24 -8.63 -16.85
N PRO A 685 21.26 -7.34 -16.48
CA PRO A 685 20.02 -6.63 -16.17
C PRO A 685 19.15 -6.52 -17.42
N LEU A 686 17.83 -6.59 -17.23
CA LEU A 686 16.89 -6.34 -18.33
C LEU A 686 16.89 -4.85 -18.64
N LYS A 687 16.94 -4.49 -19.93
CA LYS A 687 17.04 -3.09 -20.39
C LYS A 687 16.07 -2.82 -21.53
N VAL A 688 15.39 -1.68 -21.49
CA VAL A 688 14.57 -1.16 -22.60
C VAL A 688 14.90 0.32 -22.85
N GLY A 689 14.71 0.79 -24.09
CA GLY A 689 14.96 2.18 -24.47
C GLY A 689 16.40 2.55 -24.79
N GLY A 690 17.38 1.66 -24.55
CA GLY A 690 18.79 1.87 -24.87
C GLY A 690 19.71 1.49 -23.71
N GLU A 691 20.93 2.01 -23.74
CA GLU A 691 21.89 1.88 -22.64
C GLU A 691 21.70 2.99 -21.61
N MET A 692 21.83 2.65 -20.32
CA MET A 692 21.75 3.64 -19.25
C MET A 692 22.88 4.67 -19.42
N PRO A 693 22.58 5.98 -19.37
CA PRO A 693 23.60 7.00 -19.43
C PRO A 693 24.54 6.85 -18.23
N LYS A 694 25.85 7.01 -18.48
CA LYS A 694 26.84 7.07 -17.41
C LYS A 694 26.56 8.31 -16.57
N ARG A 695 26.10 8.13 -15.33
CA ARG A 695 26.07 9.22 -14.35
C ARG A 695 27.50 9.47 -13.88
N ASN A 696 27.84 10.73 -13.63
CA ASN A 696 29.14 11.07 -13.05
C ASN A 696 29.29 10.33 -11.72
N LEU A 697 30.31 9.49 -11.63
CA LEU A 697 30.72 8.88 -10.37
C LEU A 697 31.18 10.00 -9.44
N ARG A 698 31.01 9.82 -8.13
CA ARG A 698 31.67 10.70 -7.17
C ARG A 698 33.18 10.52 -7.32
N ASP A 699 33.89 11.61 -7.60
CA ASP A 699 35.34 11.60 -7.84
C ASP A 699 36.17 11.06 -6.64
N CYS A 700 35.56 10.97 -5.45
CA CYS A 700 36.20 10.53 -4.20
C CYS A 700 35.95 9.06 -3.81
N LEU A 701 35.26 8.26 -4.64
CA LEU A 701 35.06 6.83 -4.37
C LEU A 701 36.34 6.03 -4.59
N GLN A 702 36.73 5.24 -3.59
CA GLN A 702 37.88 4.35 -3.68
C GLN A 702 37.47 2.97 -4.22
N GLU A 703 38.10 2.53 -5.31
CA GLU A 703 37.89 1.20 -5.90
C GLU A 703 38.79 0.12 -5.28
N GLU A 704 39.89 0.54 -4.65
CA GLU A 704 40.87 -0.32 -3.97
C GLU A 704 40.90 0.05 -2.48
N LEU A 705 40.98 -0.97 -1.63
CA LEU A 705 41.11 -0.83 -0.18
C LEU A 705 42.55 -1.15 0.22
N ALA A 706 43.11 -0.43 1.21
CA ALA A 706 44.40 -0.81 1.76
C ALA A 706 44.27 -2.12 2.56
N PRO A 707 45.34 -2.94 2.67
CA PRO A 707 45.31 -4.18 3.45
C PRO A 707 44.84 -3.99 4.91
N GLU A 708 45.15 -2.84 5.49
CA GLU A 708 44.73 -2.45 6.85
C GLU A 708 43.21 -2.18 6.92
N ASP A 709 42.62 -1.61 5.87
CA ASP A 709 41.17 -1.36 5.77
C ASP A 709 40.41 -2.68 5.61
N GLU A 710 40.92 -3.59 4.76
CA GLU A 710 40.36 -4.94 4.61
C GLU A 710 40.37 -5.69 5.94
N HIS A 711 41.49 -5.63 6.69
CA HIS A 711 41.58 -6.22 8.02
C HIS A 711 40.57 -5.61 9.01
N THR A 712 40.34 -4.30 8.92
CA THR A 712 39.35 -3.59 9.73
C THR A 712 37.94 -4.10 9.46
N PHE A 713 37.55 -4.24 8.18
CA PHE A 713 36.24 -4.79 7.82
C PHE A 713 36.06 -6.26 8.22
N HIS A 714 37.12 -7.08 8.11
CA HIS A 714 37.08 -8.45 8.63
C HIS A 714 36.85 -8.49 10.14
N THR A 715 37.49 -7.59 10.89
CA THR A 715 37.33 -7.49 12.34
C THR A 715 35.94 -6.99 12.72
N LEU A 716 35.43 -5.93 12.06
CA LEU A 716 34.07 -5.44 12.22
C LEU A 716 33.04 -6.55 11.96
N ARG A 717 33.21 -7.31 10.87
CA ARG A 717 32.33 -8.45 10.57
C ARG A 717 32.36 -9.51 11.67
N GLN A 718 33.55 -9.85 12.20
CA GLN A 718 33.67 -10.81 13.31
C GLN A 718 32.94 -10.32 14.57
N LEU A 719 33.12 -9.05 14.95
CA LEU A 719 32.42 -8.44 16.08
C LEU A 719 30.89 -8.46 15.88
N MET A 720 30.42 -8.12 14.68
CA MET A 720 28.99 -8.08 14.38
C MET A 720 28.36 -9.47 14.28
N LEU A 721 29.10 -10.49 13.83
CA LEU A 721 28.66 -11.90 13.91
C LEU A 721 28.54 -12.36 15.36
N ALA A 722 29.52 -12.02 16.21
CA ALA A 722 29.45 -12.37 17.62
C ALA A 722 28.30 -11.63 18.34
N PHE A 723 28.06 -10.36 18.01
CA PHE A 723 26.91 -9.60 18.52
C PHE A 723 25.57 -10.14 18.03
N ARG A 724 25.50 -10.59 16.78
CA ARG A 724 24.33 -11.31 16.25
C ARG A 724 24.00 -12.52 17.12
N GLU A 725 24.98 -13.32 17.52
CA GLU A 725 24.75 -14.44 18.44
C GLU A 725 24.23 -14.00 19.82
N GLN A 726 24.70 -12.87 20.35
CA GLN A 726 24.13 -12.31 21.59
C GLN A 726 22.67 -11.88 21.41
N ARG A 727 22.35 -11.22 20.29
CA ARG A 727 20.96 -10.85 19.96
C ARG A 727 20.07 -12.08 19.80
N ARG A 728 20.56 -13.16 19.18
CA ARG A 728 19.83 -14.44 19.07
C ARG A 728 19.51 -15.03 20.44
N LYS A 729 20.46 -15.01 21.39
CA LYS A 729 20.22 -15.43 22.78
C LYS A 729 19.14 -14.58 23.47
N ASN A 730 19.01 -13.32 23.07
CA ASN A 730 17.95 -12.41 23.54
C ASN A 730 16.64 -12.52 22.74
N GLY A 731 16.48 -13.54 21.90
CA GLY A 731 15.25 -13.79 21.15
C GLY A 731 15.18 -13.17 19.76
N ALA A 732 16.29 -12.59 19.24
CA ALA A 732 16.32 -12.06 17.87
C ALA A 732 15.95 -13.12 16.85
N MET A 733 15.23 -12.68 15.82
CA MET A 733 14.68 -13.52 14.77
C MET A 733 15.17 -13.04 13.41
N GLU A 734 15.49 -13.98 12.54
CA GLU A 734 16.00 -13.67 11.22
C GLU A 734 15.05 -14.17 10.14
N TRP A 735 14.74 -13.26 9.23
CA TRP A 735 13.80 -13.48 8.16
C TRP A 735 14.58 -13.60 6.84
N PRO A 736 14.12 -14.41 5.88
CA PRO A 736 14.67 -14.41 4.54
C PRO A 736 14.61 -13.00 3.97
N SER A 737 15.66 -12.59 3.26
CA SER A 737 15.61 -11.36 2.48
C SER A 737 14.57 -11.53 1.38
N GLY A 738 13.49 -10.75 1.45
CA GLY A 738 12.51 -10.70 0.37
C GLY A 738 13.18 -10.23 -0.93
N PRO A 739 12.77 -10.75 -2.10
CA PRO A 739 13.25 -10.25 -3.37
C PRO A 739 12.76 -8.80 -3.57
N ASP A 740 13.69 -7.85 -3.66
CA ASP A 740 13.40 -6.41 -3.83
C ASP A 740 13.53 -5.97 -5.30
N ILE A 741 12.75 -4.95 -5.67
CA ILE A 741 12.73 -4.40 -7.03
C ILE A 741 13.88 -3.40 -7.18
N SER A 742 14.97 -3.86 -7.81
CA SER A 742 16.11 -3.00 -8.17
C SER A 742 15.93 -2.43 -9.58
N VAL A 743 15.16 -1.33 -9.67
CA VAL A 743 14.85 -0.65 -10.94
C VAL A 743 15.44 0.76 -10.98
N SER A 744 16.03 1.10 -12.11
CA SER A 744 16.58 2.42 -12.42
C SER A 744 16.04 2.91 -13.74
N MET A 745 15.82 4.22 -13.86
CA MET A 745 15.43 4.83 -15.12
C MET A 745 16.19 6.13 -15.39
N ALA A 746 16.34 6.47 -16.65
CA ALA A 746 16.92 7.73 -17.10
C ALA A 746 16.18 8.29 -18.31
N VAL A 747 15.88 9.58 -18.30
CA VAL A 747 15.49 10.34 -19.49
C VAL A 747 16.65 11.15 -20.08
N GLY A 748 17.84 11.08 -19.49
CA GLY A 748 18.99 11.93 -19.79
C GLY A 748 20.05 11.75 -18.72
N THR A 749 21.00 12.69 -18.61
CA THR A 749 22.02 12.66 -17.54
C THR A 749 21.49 13.16 -16.20
N LYS A 750 20.42 13.97 -16.23
CA LYS A 750 19.75 14.51 -15.04
C LYS A 750 18.52 13.69 -14.61
N PRO A 751 18.14 13.71 -13.32
CA PRO A 751 16.85 13.20 -12.85
C PRO A 751 15.67 13.86 -13.58
N LEU A 752 14.53 13.17 -13.65
CA LEU A 752 13.34 13.71 -14.31
C LEU A 752 12.65 14.74 -13.40
N GLU A 753 12.37 15.92 -13.92
CA GLU A 753 11.72 17.00 -13.17
C GLU A 753 10.23 16.74 -12.88
N PRO A 754 9.67 17.29 -11.77
CA PRO A 754 8.22 17.39 -11.49
C PRO A 754 7.38 17.83 -12.70
N SER A 755 6.46 16.97 -13.10
CA SER A 755 5.46 17.27 -14.13
C SER A 755 4.35 18.12 -13.51
N ASN A 756 4.10 19.31 -14.07
CA ASN A 756 3.01 20.16 -13.59
C ASN A 756 1.66 19.67 -14.14
N MET A 757 0.68 19.48 -13.25
CA MET A 757 -0.65 18.99 -13.62
C MET A 757 -1.53 20.04 -14.31
N LYS A 758 -1.22 21.33 -14.16
CA LYS A 758 -1.93 22.44 -14.83
C LYS A 758 -1.39 22.62 -16.25
N VAL A 759 -1.72 21.68 -17.13
CA VAL A 759 -1.22 21.64 -18.52
C VAL A 759 -1.95 22.67 -19.39
N PRO A 760 -1.26 23.68 -19.96
CA PRO A 760 -1.90 24.71 -20.78
C PRO A 760 -2.14 24.29 -22.24
N GLU A 761 -1.36 23.32 -22.74
CA GLU A 761 -1.36 22.91 -24.15
C GLU A 761 -1.21 21.39 -24.26
N GLY A 762 -1.88 20.77 -25.24
CA GLY A 762 -1.65 19.36 -25.53
C GLY A 762 -0.27 19.14 -26.13
N ARG A 763 0.26 17.92 -26.06
CA ARG A 763 1.55 17.53 -26.64
C ARG A 763 1.55 16.08 -27.09
N TYR A 764 2.50 15.72 -27.95
CA TYR A 764 2.88 14.33 -28.12
C TYR A 764 4.39 14.18 -27.97
N VAL A 765 4.81 12.98 -27.57
CA VAL A 765 6.18 12.71 -27.14
C VAL A 765 6.81 11.65 -28.03
N ILE A 766 7.96 11.98 -28.63
CA ILE A 766 8.78 11.09 -29.44
C ILE A 766 10.00 10.68 -28.62
N GLY A 767 10.42 9.41 -28.67
CA GLY A 767 11.47 8.87 -27.80
C GLY A 767 10.93 8.46 -26.42
N ASP A 768 11.72 7.69 -25.67
CA ASP A 768 11.30 7.05 -24.42
C ASP A 768 12.44 7.06 -23.40
N PRO A 769 12.13 6.92 -22.10
CA PRO A 769 13.13 6.70 -21.07
C PRO A 769 13.88 5.38 -21.31
N VAL A 770 15.13 5.36 -20.89
CA VAL A 770 15.87 4.12 -20.67
C VAL A 770 15.49 3.58 -19.30
N ILE A 771 15.16 2.29 -19.23
CA ILE A 771 14.80 1.63 -17.97
C ILE A 771 15.65 0.37 -17.85
N GLN A 772 16.19 0.14 -16.66
CA GLN A 772 17.00 -1.02 -16.32
C GLN A 772 16.45 -1.69 -15.06
N LEU A 773 16.25 -3.00 -15.11
CA LEU A 773 15.83 -3.82 -13.97
C LEU A 773 16.91 -4.87 -13.70
N ALA A 774 17.56 -4.76 -12.54
CA ALA A 774 18.60 -5.70 -12.14
C ALA A 774 18.00 -7.04 -11.75
N GLN A 775 18.68 -8.11 -12.14
CA GLN A 775 18.28 -9.48 -11.86
C GLN A 775 19.14 -10.06 -10.75
N ARG A 776 18.53 -10.81 -9.84
CA ARG A 776 19.22 -11.50 -8.74
C ARG A 776 18.85 -12.97 -8.72
N GLN A 777 19.78 -13.83 -8.29
CA GLN A 777 19.44 -15.20 -7.95
C GLN A 777 19.34 -15.25 -6.42
N THR A 778 18.14 -15.51 -5.91
CA THR A 778 17.87 -15.54 -4.47
C THR A 778 16.95 -16.71 -4.17
N ASP A 779 17.35 -17.59 -3.26
CA ASP A 779 16.45 -18.61 -2.73
C ASP A 779 15.52 -17.94 -1.72
N PRO A 780 14.20 -17.84 -2.00
CA PRO A 780 13.24 -17.18 -1.11
C PRO A 780 13.05 -17.91 0.23
N HIS A 781 13.56 -19.14 0.37
CA HIS A 781 13.50 -19.91 1.60
C HIS A 781 14.78 -19.86 2.43
N GLU A 782 15.82 -19.17 1.95
CA GLU A 782 17.12 -19.07 2.59
C GLU A 782 17.25 -17.84 3.50
N VAL A 783 17.59 -18.07 4.77
CA VAL A 783 18.10 -17.01 5.65
C VAL A 783 19.61 -16.90 5.43
N ALA A 784 20.02 -15.87 4.70
CA ALA A 784 21.41 -15.61 4.36
C ALA A 784 22.14 -14.83 5.48
N ASP A 785 23.45 -15.02 5.59
CA ASP A 785 24.31 -14.20 6.45
C ASP A 785 24.36 -12.74 5.93
N LEU A 786 23.50 -11.90 6.51
CA LEU A 786 23.39 -10.49 6.15
C LEU A 786 24.70 -9.72 6.35
N THR A 787 25.61 -10.17 7.23
CA THR A 787 26.87 -9.45 7.48
C THR A 787 27.83 -9.50 6.28
N LYS A 788 27.66 -10.46 5.36
CA LYS A 788 28.42 -10.52 4.10
C LYS A 788 27.87 -9.55 3.06
N ARG A 789 26.54 -9.43 3.00
CA ARG A 789 25.83 -8.65 1.97
C ARG A 789 25.64 -7.18 2.36
N ASN A 790 25.45 -6.91 3.64
CA ASN A 790 25.15 -5.60 4.21
C ASN A 790 25.64 -5.46 5.66
N LEU A 791 26.97 -5.46 5.85
CA LEU A 791 27.61 -5.24 7.16
C LEU A 791 27.19 -3.90 7.80
N ILE A 792 27.01 -2.87 6.98
CA ILE A 792 26.70 -1.51 7.43
C ILE A 792 25.35 -1.45 8.13
N ALA A 793 24.31 -2.11 7.61
CA ALA A 793 23.03 -2.20 8.29
C ALA A 793 23.14 -2.81 9.71
N ALA A 794 24.02 -3.80 9.90
CA ALA A 794 24.26 -4.38 11.23
C ALA A 794 24.93 -3.37 12.18
N LEU A 795 25.89 -2.58 11.67
CA LEU A 795 26.55 -1.51 12.42
C LEU A 795 25.60 -0.36 12.75
N MET A 796 24.72 0.02 11.82
CA MET A 796 23.67 1.02 12.08
C MET A 796 22.70 0.54 13.17
N ASN A 797 22.31 -0.73 13.17
CA ASN A 797 21.49 -1.30 14.23
C ASN A 797 22.17 -1.22 15.60
N LEU A 798 23.49 -1.42 15.67
CA LEU A 798 24.27 -1.20 16.89
C LEU A 798 24.23 0.28 17.31
N GLY A 799 24.44 1.22 16.38
CA GLY A 799 24.37 2.66 16.65
C GLY A 799 23.00 3.12 17.17
N CYS A 800 21.91 2.68 16.52
CA CYS A 800 20.53 2.93 16.95
C CYS A 800 20.21 2.32 18.32
N TRP A 801 20.78 1.16 18.65
CA TRP A 801 20.64 0.56 19.98
C TRP A 801 21.41 1.35 21.05
N VAL A 802 22.65 1.75 20.76
CA VAL A 802 23.48 2.56 21.67
C VAL A 802 22.78 3.88 22.00
N SER A 803 22.26 4.58 20.99
CA SER A 803 21.54 5.84 21.19
C SER A 803 20.26 5.64 22.01
N ALA A 804 19.47 4.60 21.68
CA ALA A 804 18.24 4.27 22.39
C ALA A 804 18.49 3.94 23.86
N LYS A 805 19.49 3.10 24.15
CA LYS A 805 19.88 2.75 25.52
C LYS A 805 20.32 3.99 26.30
N TRP A 806 21.16 4.84 25.69
CA TRP A 806 21.67 6.06 26.33
C TRP A 806 20.55 7.06 26.69
N MET A 807 19.54 7.18 25.82
CA MET A 807 18.34 8.01 26.05
C MET A 807 17.39 7.40 27.07
N ALA A 808 17.16 6.08 27.01
CA ALA A 808 16.28 5.36 27.92
C ALA A 808 16.75 5.47 29.37
N GLU A 809 18.06 5.33 29.63
CA GLU A 809 18.64 5.50 30.96
C GLU A 809 18.55 6.93 31.52
N ARG A 810 18.18 7.92 30.68
CA ARG A 810 17.94 9.34 31.04
C ARG A 810 16.45 9.71 31.01
N ASN A 811 15.57 8.74 30.80
CA ASN A 811 14.12 8.91 30.63
C ASN A 811 13.72 9.85 29.47
N ILE A 812 14.61 10.08 28.50
CA ILE A 812 14.38 11.04 27.42
C ILE A 812 13.24 10.55 26.50
N PRO A 813 12.17 11.35 26.32
CA PRO A 813 11.11 11.05 25.37
C PRO A 813 11.61 11.27 23.94
N THR A 814 11.47 10.23 23.12
CA THR A 814 11.79 10.24 21.69
C THR A 814 10.99 9.12 21.02
N ILE A 815 11.19 8.89 19.73
CA ILE A 815 10.50 7.86 18.98
C ILE A 815 11.25 6.54 19.12
N TYR A 816 10.82 5.73 20.08
CA TYR A 816 11.30 4.35 20.24
C TYR A 816 10.49 3.42 19.36
N ASP A 817 11.17 2.67 18.50
CA ASP A 817 10.56 1.62 17.69
C ASP A 817 10.74 0.27 18.40
N GLY A 818 9.67 -0.51 18.44
CA GLY A 818 9.65 -1.84 19.01
C GLY A 818 8.60 -2.69 18.33
N THR A 819 8.20 -3.78 19.00
CA THR A 819 7.24 -4.71 18.43
C THR A 819 6.16 -5.13 19.41
N TYR A 820 4.96 -5.40 18.89
CA TYR A 820 3.90 -6.05 19.64
C TYR A 820 3.45 -7.34 18.93
N TYR A 821 2.81 -8.23 19.70
CA TYR A 821 2.20 -9.45 19.18
C TYR A 821 0.68 -9.37 19.33
N HIS A 822 -0.05 -9.88 18.34
CA HIS A 822 -1.50 -9.98 18.45
C HIS A 822 -1.86 -10.89 19.64
N PRO A 823 -2.71 -10.45 20.58
CA PRO A 823 -2.90 -11.16 21.85
C PRO A 823 -3.66 -12.49 21.71
N GLU A 824 -4.44 -12.65 20.64
CA GLU A 824 -5.25 -13.87 20.43
C GLU A 824 -4.46 -15.06 19.86
N TYR A 825 -3.20 -14.87 19.47
CA TYR A 825 -2.38 -15.92 18.85
C TYR A 825 -1.08 -16.15 19.63
N PRO A 826 -0.59 -17.40 19.69
CA PRO A 826 0.76 -17.70 20.16
C PRO A 826 1.81 -16.91 19.38
N LYS A 827 2.86 -16.46 20.09
CA LYS A 827 3.93 -15.63 19.52
C LYS A 827 4.85 -16.47 18.64
N VAL A 828 5.25 -15.91 17.49
CA VAL A 828 6.46 -16.37 16.79
C VAL A 828 7.66 -15.92 17.61
N THR A 829 8.59 -16.83 17.82
CA THR A 829 9.86 -16.67 18.54
C THR A 829 10.96 -17.29 17.71
N ASN A 830 12.22 -17.03 18.02
CA ASN A 830 13.35 -17.70 17.35
C ASN A 830 13.31 -19.24 17.48
N GLU A 831 12.69 -19.80 18.53
CA GLU A 831 12.58 -21.25 18.75
C GLU A 831 11.56 -21.93 17.81
N ASN A 832 10.37 -21.33 17.64
CA ASN A 832 9.30 -21.88 16.81
C ASN A 832 9.21 -21.22 15.42
N MET A 833 10.09 -20.25 15.13
CA MET A 833 10.04 -19.49 13.88
C MET A 833 10.07 -20.43 12.69
N SER A 834 10.85 -21.53 12.72
CA SER A 834 10.92 -22.55 11.65
C SER A 834 9.57 -23.13 11.23
N GLU A 835 8.57 -23.09 12.11
CA GLU A 835 7.21 -23.57 11.86
C GLU A 835 6.33 -22.50 11.19
N TYR A 836 6.77 -21.24 11.13
CA TYR A 836 5.99 -20.12 10.61
C TYR A 836 5.91 -20.09 9.06
N GLY A 837 5.08 -20.94 8.46
CA GLY A 837 4.81 -20.96 7.01
C GLY A 837 3.72 -21.96 6.66
N GLY A 838 3.48 -22.22 5.37
CA GLY A 838 2.49 -23.21 4.93
C GLY A 838 1.07 -22.92 5.42
N GLN A 839 0.54 -23.75 6.34
CA GLN A 839 -0.73 -23.52 7.05
C GLN A 839 -0.54 -22.96 8.47
N SER A 840 0.55 -23.34 9.15
CA SER A 840 0.86 -22.92 10.53
C SER A 840 1.00 -21.42 10.71
N TRP A 841 1.31 -20.68 9.64
CA TRP A 841 1.33 -19.22 9.67
C TRP A 841 -0.02 -18.59 10.05
N LEU A 842 -1.15 -19.28 9.86
CA LEU A 842 -2.49 -18.82 10.28
C LEU A 842 -2.67 -18.88 11.80
N GLU A 843 -1.88 -19.70 12.48
CA GLU A 843 -2.01 -20.00 13.91
C GLU A 843 -1.07 -19.16 14.77
N LEU A 844 -0.03 -18.57 14.18
CA LEU A 844 1.00 -17.82 14.90
C LEU A 844 0.95 -16.31 14.61
N ALA A 845 1.22 -15.50 15.64
CA ALA A 845 1.41 -14.06 15.52
C ALA A 845 2.87 -13.72 15.24
N ALA A 846 3.15 -13.22 14.04
CA ALA A 846 4.40 -12.51 13.79
C ALA A 846 4.41 -11.18 14.56
N PRO A 847 5.60 -10.74 15.02
CA PRO A 847 5.76 -9.43 15.63
C PRO A 847 5.45 -8.33 14.61
N LYS A 848 4.68 -7.33 15.04
CA LYS A 848 4.38 -6.13 14.25
C LYS A 848 5.11 -4.93 14.84
N GLY A 849 5.67 -4.08 13.97
CA GLY A 849 6.32 -2.84 14.38
C GLY A 849 5.35 -1.87 15.05
N VAL A 850 5.84 -1.11 16.02
CA VAL A 850 5.12 -0.05 16.73
C VAL A 850 6.11 1.01 17.20
N SER A 851 5.69 2.27 17.23
CA SER A 851 6.47 3.37 17.80
C SER A 851 5.82 3.89 19.10
N SER A 852 6.63 4.36 20.06
CA SER A 852 6.17 4.99 21.31
C SER A 852 7.14 6.08 21.78
N SER A 853 6.65 7.02 22.60
CA SER A 853 7.47 8.01 23.30
C SER A 853 8.33 7.41 24.43
N SER A 854 8.16 6.12 24.73
CA SER A 854 8.88 5.39 25.77
C SER A 854 9.54 4.12 25.23
N PRO A 855 10.62 3.62 25.87
CA PRO A 855 11.33 2.43 25.41
C PRO A 855 10.43 1.21 25.22
N LEU A 856 10.58 0.52 24.08
CA LEU A 856 9.88 -0.70 23.73
C LEU A 856 10.88 -1.79 23.32
N HIS A 857 10.57 -3.03 23.70
CA HIS A 857 11.34 -4.20 23.25
C HIS A 857 11.09 -4.46 21.76
N HIS A 858 12.18 -4.65 21.01
CA HIS A 858 12.15 -4.96 19.59
C HIS A 858 12.52 -6.43 19.36
N ALA A 859 11.50 -7.30 19.36
CA ALA A 859 11.70 -8.75 19.42
C ALA A 859 12.53 -9.31 18.24
N PRO A 860 12.27 -8.95 16.96
CA PRO A 860 13.10 -9.42 15.84
C PRO A 860 14.57 -9.02 15.90
N LEU A 861 14.87 -7.85 16.48
CA LEU A 861 16.26 -7.41 16.63
C LEU A 861 16.90 -7.99 17.90
N GLY A 862 16.12 -8.50 18.86
CA GLY A 862 16.59 -8.98 20.17
C GLY A 862 17.12 -7.84 21.04
N LEU A 863 16.51 -6.65 20.95
CA LEU A 863 16.96 -5.43 21.61
C LEU A 863 15.90 -4.92 22.59
N ASP A 864 16.34 -4.38 23.73
CA ASP A 864 15.52 -3.81 24.80
C ASP A 864 14.95 -2.42 24.47
N ALA A 865 15.67 -1.64 23.67
CA ALA A 865 15.23 -0.37 23.11
C ALA A 865 15.85 -0.16 21.72
N TYR A 866 15.17 0.56 20.85
CA TYR A 866 15.69 0.92 19.53
C TYR A 866 15.14 2.28 19.10
N VAL A 867 16.02 3.15 18.60
CA VAL A 867 15.68 4.49 18.12
C VAL A 867 16.49 4.74 16.86
N LYS A 868 15.83 5.15 15.78
CA LYS A 868 16.51 5.52 14.53
C LYS A 868 17.23 6.83 14.74
N SER A 869 18.56 6.79 14.64
CA SER A 869 19.42 7.97 14.88
C SER A 869 20.61 8.06 13.91
N THR A 870 20.60 7.29 12.84
CA THR A 870 21.73 7.15 11.90
C THR A 870 21.50 7.81 10.54
N SER A 871 20.37 8.49 10.32
CA SER A 871 20.06 9.12 9.04
C SER A 871 19.31 10.46 9.14
N PRO A 872 19.84 11.46 9.89
CA PRO A 872 19.17 12.75 10.12
C PRO A 872 19.07 13.65 8.89
N LEU A 873 19.79 13.39 7.80
CA LEU A 873 19.66 14.18 6.57
C LEU A 873 18.41 13.80 5.76
N ARG A 874 17.88 12.60 6.00
CA ARG A 874 16.74 12.04 5.25
C ARG A 874 15.58 11.52 6.09
N ARG A 875 15.69 11.48 7.43
CA ARG A 875 14.60 11.09 8.34
C ARG A 875 14.48 12.08 9.49
N TYR A 876 13.29 12.65 9.68
CA TYR A 876 13.03 13.62 10.74
C TYR A 876 12.98 12.96 12.14
N THR A 877 12.65 11.67 12.22
CA THR A 877 12.71 10.91 13.48
C THR A 877 14.13 10.91 14.06
N ASP A 878 15.13 10.78 13.20
CA ASP A 878 16.54 10.83 13.57
C ASP A 878 16.95 12.25 14.00
N VAL A 879 16.46 13.27 13.28
CA VAL A 879 16.63 14.69 13.67
C VAL A 879 16.06 14.97 15.07
N LEU A 880 14.86 14.48 15.37
CA LEU A 880 14.24 14.63 16.69
C LEU A 880 15.11 13.98 17.77
N ALA A 881 15.57 12.75 17.54
CA ALA A 881 16.47 12.07 18.47
C ALA A 881 17.78 12.85 18.68
N HIS A 882 18.38 13.40 17.61
CA HIS A 882 19.59 14.21 17.70
C HIS A 882 19.38 15.46 18.55
N TYR A 883 18.28 16.22 18.36
CA TYR A 883 17.98 17.39 19.19
C TYR A 883 17.88 17.05 20.68
N GLN A 884 17.22 15.93 21.02
CA GLN A 884 17.10 15.47 22.40
C GLN A 884 18.46 15.10 23.00
N ILE A 885 19.28 14.37 22.25
CA ILE A 885 20.63 13.94 22.68
C ILE A 885 21.52 15.15 22.92
N GLU A 886 21.55 16.09 21.98
CA GLU A 886 22.42 17.28 22.08
C GLU A 886 22.01 18.20 23.22
N ALA A 887 20.72 18.36 23.46
CA ALA A 887 20.22 19.12 24.60
C ALA A 887 20.65 18.49 25.93
N ALA A 888 20.56 17.16 26.04
CA ALA A 888 21.04 16.44 27.20
C ALA A 888 22.57 16.56 27.36
N ILE A 889 23.36 16.44 26.30
CA ILE A 889 24.82 16.62 26.36
C ILE A 889 25.19 18.03 26.83
N ARG A 890 24.55 19.09 26.31
CA ARG A 890 24.79 20.47 26.77
C ARG A 890 24.44 20.63 28.25
N PHE A 891 23.29 20.11 28.67
CA PHE A 891 22.89 20.15 30.07
C PHE A 891 23.92 19.47 30.98
N GLU A 892 24.38 18.27 30.62
CA GLU A 892 25.35 17.50 31.41
C GLU A 892 26.70 18.22 31.49
N HIS A 893 27.12 18.86 30.40
CA HIS A 893 28.34 19.68 30.36
C HIS A 893 28.23 20.93 31.25
N GLU A 894 27.13 21.68 31.16
CA GLU A 894 26.92 22.92 31.91
C GLU A 894 26.70 22.68 33.41
N ARG A 895 26.02 21.59 33.78
CA ARG A 895 25.63 21.30 35.17
C ARG A 895 26.56 20.33 35.89
N GLY A 896 27.40 19.59 35.16
CA GLY A 896 28.31 18.59 35.72
C GLY A 896 27.62 17.38 36.34
N ARG A 897 26.35 17.11 35.98
CA ARG A 897 25.58 15.93 36.42
C ARG A 897 24.74 15.38 35.28
N ARG A 898 24.39 14.09 35.37
CA ARG A 898 23.49 13.42 34.41
C ARG A 898 22.11 14.08 34.35
N LEU A 899 21.53 14.16 33.15
CA LEU A 899 20.14 14.58 32.95
C LEU A 899 19.17 13.46 33.33
N ASP A 900 18.07 13.83 33.99
CA ASP A 900 16.90 12.96 34.17
C ASP A 900 15.65 13.70 33.69
N ALA A 901 15.12 13.29 32.54
CA ALA A 901 14.00 13.95 31.88
C ALA A 901 12.69 13.93 32.70
N GLN A 902 12.58 13.09 33.74
CA GLN A 902 11.43 13.15 34.66
C GLN A 902 11.46 14.40 35.55
N THR A 903 12.64 14.96 35.80
CA THR A 903 12.83 16.12 36.69
C THR A 903 13.32 17.36 35.95
N ASP A 904 14.05 17.17 34.86
CA ASP A 904 14.70 18.21 34.06
C ASP A 904 14.05 18.36 32.67
N GLU A 905 12.76 18.04 32.50
CA GLU A 905 12.06 18.04 31.20
C GLU A 905 12.25 19.34 30.40
N LEU A 906 12.29 20.49 31.08
CA LEU A 906 12.47 21.81 30.45
C LEU A 906 13.84 21.99 29.76
N ALA A 907 14.81 21.11 30.00
CA ALA A 907 16.09 21.12 29.29
C ALA A 907 15.98 20.53 27.87
N LEU A 908 14.90 19.80 27.58
CA LEU A 908 14.68 19.10 26.32
C LEU A 908 13.89 19.97 25.33
N PRO A 909 14.22 19.98 24.02
CA PRO A 909 13.49 20.74 23.02
C PRO A 909 12.06 20.26 22.77
N PHE A 910 11.81 18.97 23.02
CA PHE A 910 10.50 18.36 22.85
C PHE A 910 10.07 17.66 24.15
N SER A 911 8.90 18.05 24.65
CA SER A 911 8.19 17.36 25.74
C SER A 911 7.64 16.01 25.30
N ARG A 912 7.26 15.17 26.25
CA ARG A 912 6.64 13.87 25.96
C ARG A 912 5.34 14.03 25.16
N GLU A 913 4.50 15.00 25.54
CA GLU A 913 3.23 15.29 24.88
C GLU A 913 3.43 15.70 23.41
N GLN A 914 4.46 16.50 23.13
CA GLN A 914 4.79 16.89 21.74
C GLN A 914 5.27 15.69 20.91
N VAL A 915 6.01 14.75 21.50
CA VAL A 915 6.43 13.52 20.81
C VAL A 915 5.22 12.62 20.54
N ASP A 916 4.31 12.46 21.50
CA ASP A 916 3.07 11.69 21.34
C ASP A 916 2.15 12.30 20.27
N GLU A 917 2.03 13.63 20.25
CA GLU A 917 1.29 14.36 19.22
C GLU A 917 1.90 14.13 17.83
N TYR A 918 3.23 14.22 17.71
CA TYR A 918 3.94 13.96 16.45
C TYR A 918 3.72 12.51 15.98
N LEU A 919 3.81 11.53 16.87
CA LEU A 919 3.56 10.12 16.55
C LEU A 919 2.15 9.91 15.98
N SER A 920 1.13 10.47 16.64
CA SER A 920 -0.26 10.39 16.21
C SER A 920 -0.48 11.04 14.83
N ARG A 921 0.07 12.24 14.62
CA ARG A 921 -0.13 13.01 13.38
C ARG A 921 0.69 12.53 12.18
N SER A 922 1.83 11.87 12.42
CA SER A 922 2.75 11.43 11.34
C SER A 922 2.48 10.02 10.82
N GLN A 923 1.78 9.17 11.59
CA GLN A 923 1.63 7.73 11.30
C GLN A 923 1.07 7.44 9.91
N TRP A 924 -0.05 8.08 9.55
CA TRP A 924 -0.73 7.86 8.27
C TRP A 924 0.16 8.21 7.07
N LYS A 925 0.90 9.32 7.19
CA LYS A 925 1.76 9.84 6.12
C LYS A 925 3.02 8.97 5.94
N ARG A 926 3.59 8.42 7.02
CA ARG A 926 4.67 7.42 6.94
C ARG A 926 4.25 6.20 6.12
N ASN A 927 3.08 5.64 6.44
CA ASN A 927 2.53 4.50 5.69
C ASN A 927 2.37 4.82 4.21
N ARG A 928 1.80 5.99 3.91
CA ARG A 928 1.54 6.43 2.53
C ARG A 928 2.81 6.73 1.73
N ILE A 929 3.86 7.29 2.36
CA ILE A 929 5.17 7.46 1.73
C ILE A 929 5.78 6.10 1.36
N ARG A 930 5.73 5.12 2.29
CA ARG A 930 6.22 3.76 2.05
C ARG A 930 5.47 3.08 0.89
N GLU A 931 4.14 3.19 0.88
CA GLU A 931 3.31 2.68 -0.23
C GLU A 931 3.69 3.34 -1.56
N CYS A 932 3.94 4.65 -1.56
CA CYS A 932 4.35 5.39 -2.75
C CYS A 932 5.71 4.94 -3.29
N ASP A 933 6.71 4.70 -2.44
CA ASP A 933 8.02 4.18 -2.83
C ASP A 933 7.90 2.80 -3.50
N VAL A 934 7.29 1.84 -2.79
CA VAL A 934 7.10 0.46 -3.30
C VAL A 934 6.30 0.46 -4.60
N ALA A 935 5.21 1.24 -4.66
CA ALA A 935 4.39 1.33 -5.86
C ALA A 935 5.09 1.99 -7.04
N SER A 936 6.02 2.92 -6.80
CA SER A 936 6.81 3.56 -7.86
C SER A 936 7.83 2.60 -8.46
N LYS A 937 8.51 1.81 -7.62
CA LYS A 937 9.40 0.72 -8.10
C LYS A 937 8.63 -0.31 -8.91
N GLN A 938 7.47 -0.77 -8.42
CA GLN A 938 6.58 -1.68 -9.14
C GLN A 938 6.12 -1.09 -10.48
N PHE A 939 5.76 0.19 -10.52
CA PHE A 939 5.34 0.87 -11.76
C PHE A 939 6.43 0.81 -12.85
N TRP A 940 7.68 1.17 -12.51
CA TRP A 940 8.78 1.16 -13.47
C TRP A 940 9.18 -0.25 -13.91
N ALA A 941 9.14 -1.23 -13.00
CA ALA A 941 9.37 -2.62 -13.36
C ALA A 941 8.29 -3.15 -14.31
N CYS A 942 7.01 -2.84 -14.05
CA CYS A 942 5.92 -3.14 -14.98
C CYS A 942 6.08 -2.41 -16.31
N MET A 943 6.51 -1.15 -16.32
CA MET A 943 6.75 -0.40 -17.56
C MET A 943 7.84 -1.07 -18.42
N LEU A 944 8.91 -1.54 -17.79
CA LEU A 944 9.95 -2.31 -18.49
C LEU A 944 9.39 -3.61 -19.06
N LEU A 945 8.68 -4.40 -18.24
CA LEU A 945 8.12 -5.69 -18.68
C LEU A 945 7.03 -5.51 -19.75
N PHE A 946 6.24 -4.44 -19.69
CA PHE A 946 5.24 -4.08 -20.70
C PHE A 946 5.91 -3.83 -22.07
N ARG A 947 7.01 -3.06 -22.08
CA ARG A 947 7.79 -2.78 -23.30
C ARG A 947 8.50 -4.02 -23.82
N ALA A 948 9.06 -4.84 -22.94
CA ALA A 948 9.71 -6.08 -23.33
C ALA A 948 8.71 -7.12 -23.87
N PHE A 949 7.57 -7.32 -23.20
CA PHE A 949 6.58 -8.34 -23.55
C PHE A 949 5.77 -7.99 -24.82
N TYR A 950 5.19 -6.79 -24.89
CA TYR A 950 4.32 -6.43 -26.01
C TYR A 950 5.05 -5.88 -27.25
N PHE A 951 6.26 -5.34 -27.07
CA PHE A 951 7.01 -4.68 -28.14
C PHE A 951 8.39 -5.29 -28.41
N SER A 952 8.74 -6.36 -27.68
CA SER A 952 10.00 -7.09 -27.87
C SER A 952 11.25 -6.20 -27.82
N GLU A 953 11.24 -5.16 -26.98
CA GLU A 953 12.40 -4.27 -26.81
C GLU A 953 13.61 -4.96 -26.16
N CYS A 954 13.37 -6.03 -25.39
CA CYS A 954 14.38 -6.84 -24.72
C CYS A 954 13.94 -8.31 -24.75
N PRO A 955 14.84 -9.28 -24.93
CA PRO A 955 14.50 -10.69 -24.76
C PRO A 955 14.10 -10.98 -23.31
N LEU A 956 12.98 -11.67 -23.13
CA LEU A 956 12.56 -12.22 -21.84
C LEU A 956 12.75 -13.74 -21.85
N PRO A 957 13.08 -14.37 -20.71
CA PRO A 957 12.99 -15.82 -20.58
C PRO A 957 11.54 -16.28 -20.79
N GLU A 958 11.37 -17.53 -21.23
CA GLU A 958 10.04 -18.12 -21.48
C GLU A 958 9.21 -18.20 -20.18
N THR A 959 9.88 -18.50 -19.07
CA THR A 959 9.30 -18.64 -17.74
C THR A 959 10.16 -17.96 -16.69
N PHE A 960 9.54 -17.67 -15.55
CA PHE A 960 10.20 -17.18 -14.34
C PHE A 960 9.80 -18.03 -13.13
N GLU A 961 10.66 -18.06 -12.11
CA GLU A 961 10.31 -18.61 -10.81
C GLU A 961 9.51 -17.58 -10.00
N CYS A 962 8.39 -18.02 -9.44
CA CYS A 962 7.45 -17.19 -8.68
C CYS A 962 7.23 -17.80 -7.30
N LEU A 963 7.38 -17.00 -6.26
CA LEU A 963 7.05 -17.37 -4.88
C LEU A 963 5.59 -17.06 -4.61
N ILE A 964 4.79 -18.09 -4.32
CA ILE A 964 3.37 -17.99 -4.01
C ILE A 964 3.16 -17.38 -2.64
N GLN A 965 2.27 -16.40 -2.52
CA GLN A 965 1.99 -15.71 -1.25
C GLN A 965 0.57 -15.91 -0.75
N ARG A 966 -0.46 -15.67 -1.57
CA ARG A 966 -1.86 -15.75 -1.13
C ARG A 966 -2.77 -16.27 -2.22
N PRO A 967 -3.79 -17.10 -1.92
CA PRO A 967 -4.86 -17.39 -2.87
C PRO A 967 -5.60 -16.10 -3.25
N CYS A 968 -5.77 -15.86 -4.55
CA CYS A 968 -6.61 -14.79 -5.07
C CYS A 968 -7.82 -15.41 -5.81
N SER A 969 -9.02 -14.98 -5.45
CA SER A 969 -10.21 -15.27 -6.23
C SER A 969 -10.23 -14.30 -7.41
N SER A 970 -9.92 -14.78 -8.61
CA SER A 970 -10.08 -13.95 -9.81
C SER A 970 -11.56 -13.57 -9.97
N THR A 971 -11.87 -12.28 -10.04
CA THR A 971 -13.16 -11.84 -10.57
C THR A 971 -13.05 -11.95 -12.09
N SER A 972 -13.94 -12.73 -12.71
CA SER A 972 -13.99 -12.93 -14.16
C SER A 972 -13.96 -11.59 -14.91
N MET A 973 -12.88 -11.35 -15.66
CA MET A 973 -12.90 -10.38 -16.74
C MET A 973 -13.15 -11.15 -18.03
N ALA A 974 -14.27 -10.87 -18.69
CA ALA A 974 -14.54 -11.29 -20.06
C ALA A 974 -14.57 -12.81 -20.33
N GLY A 975 -15.35 -13.57 -19.56
CA GLY A 975 -15.88 -14.87 -20.03
C GLY A 975 -14.91 -16.04 -20.03
N THR A 976 -13.74 -15.92 -19.40
CA THR A 976 -12.94 -17.09 -18.99
C THR A 976 -13.51 -17.67 -17.68
N PRO A 977 -13.56 -19.01 -17.53
CA PRO A 977 -14.00 -19.65 -16.30
C PRO A 977 -13.11 -19.24 -15.11
N ASP A 978 -13.70 -19.22 -13.92
CA ASP A 978 -13.08 -18.86 -12.64
C ASP A 978 -11.83 -19.74 -12.38
N GLY A 979 -10.64 -19.25 -12.72
CA GLY A 979 -9.39 -19.94 -12.44
C GLY A 979 -8.94 -19.73 -10.99
N HIS A 980 -8.51 -20.80 -10.32
CA HIS A 980 -7.76 -20.71 -9.07
C HIS A 980 -6.47 -19.92 -9.33
N GLY A 981 -6.25 -18.82 -8.60
CA GLY A 981 -5.07 -17.97 -8.77
C GLY A 981 -4.43 -17.63 -7.43
N TYR A 982 -3.20 -17.13 -7.50
CA TYR A 982 -2.44 -16.68 -6.35
C TYR A 982 -1.79 -15.31 -6.62
N THR A 983 -1.64 -14.49 -5.59
CA THR A 983 -0.62 -13.43 -5.60
C THR A 983 0.75 -14.06 -5.39
N ALA A 984 1.75 -13.53 -6.07
CA ALA A 984 3.10 -14.05 -6.04
C ALA A 984 4.13 -12.94 -6.31
N VAL A 985 5.40 -13.28 -6.14
CA VAL A 985 6.52 -12.41 -6.51
C VAL A 985 7.48 -13.17 -7.43
N ILE A 986 7.91 -12.53 -8.51
CA ILE A 986 8.98 -13.06 -9.38
C ILE A 986 10.30 -13.00 -8.61
N THR A 987 10.84 -14.15 -8.21
CA THR A 987 11.96 -14.22 -7.25
C THR A 987 13.21 -13.53 -7.77
N SER A 988 13.46 -13.58 -9.08
CA SER A 988 14.65 -12.96 -9.68
C SER A 988 14.57 -11.45 -9.86
N LEU A 989 13.37 -10.87 -9.80
CA LEU A 989 13.11 -9.47 -10.09
C LEU A 989 12.50 -8.68 -8.92
N GLY A 990 11.96 -9.36 -7.90
CA GLY A 990 11.15 -8.74 -6.85
C GLY A 990 9.78 -8.23 -7.30
N VAL A 991 9.41 -8.43 -8.57
CA VAL A 991 8.19 -7.86 -9.16
C VAL A 991 6.97 -8.65 -8.72
N ARG A 992 5.97 -7.93 -8.19
CA ARG A 992 4.70 -8.54 -7.80
C ARG A 992 3.88 -8.95 -9.01
N CYS A 993 3.31 -10.15 -8.95
CA CYS A 993 2.52 -10.75 -10.01
C CYS A 993 1.31 -11.52 -9.49
N GLN A 994 0.40 -11.85 -10.40
CA GLN A 994 -0.69 -12.78 -10.18
C GLN A 994 -0.44 -14.04 -11.01
N VAL A 995 -0.41 -15.21 -10.36
CA VAL A 995 -0.20 -16.50 -11.02
C VAL A 995 -1.54 -17.23 -11.09
N LEU A 996 -2.02 -17.46 -12.30
CA LEU A 996 -3.20 -18.28 -12.57
C LEU A 996 -2.78 -19.75 -12.72
N VAL A 997 -3.52 -20.66 -12.11
CA VAL A 997 -3.28 -22.10 -12.17
C VAL A 997 -4.26 -22.71 -13.19
N PRO A 998 -3.78 -23.30 -14.31
CA PRO A 998 -4.63 -23.96 -15.28
C PRO A 998 -5.40 -25.15 -14.68
N GLU A 999 -6.60 -25.44 -15.19
CA GLU A 999 -7.42 -26.58 -14.74
C GLU A 999 -6.68 -27.93 -14.88
N GLU A 1000 -5.80 -28.05 -15.86
CA GLU A 1000 -4.96 -29.23 -16.11
C GLU A 1000 -3.93 -29.49 -14.98
N MET A 1001 -3.64 -28.46 -14.17
CA MET A 1001 -2.71 -28.52 -13.04
C MET A 1001 -3.44 -28.73 -11.69
N SER A 1002 -4.77 -28.83 -11.69
CA SER A 1002 -5.60 -28.97 -10.47
C SER A 1002 -5.38 -30.28 -9.72
N GLU A 1003 -4.74 -31.28 -10.33
CA GLU A 1003 -4.44 -32.58 -9.72
C GLU A 1003 -3.12 -32.60 -8.92
N LEU A 1004 -2.35 -31.50 -8.89
CA LEU A 1004 -1.18 -31.36 -8.04
C LEU A 1004 -1.58 -31.24 -6.56
N PRO A 1005 -0.73 -31.67 -5.60
CA PRO A 1005 -0.97 -31.44 -4.17
C PRO A 1005 -1.26 -29.95 -3.91
N GLU A 1006 -2.14 -29.66 -2.94
CA GLU A 1006 -2.53 -28.29 -2.58
C GLU A 1006 -1.30 -27.36 -2.56
N LEU A 1007 -1.31 -26.37 -3.44
CA LEU A 1007 -0.20 -25.43 -3.57
C LEU A 1007 -0.13 -24.59 -2.29
N ASP A 1008 0.76 -24.98 -1.39
CA ASP A 1008 0.94 -24.30 -0.12
C ASP A 1008 1.52 -22.90 -0.33
N ILE A 1009 1.16 -21.99 0.57
CA ILE A 1009 1.73 -20.65 0.65
C ILE A 1009 3.25 -20.77 0.85
N LEU A 1010 4.00 -19.91 0.15
CA LEU A 1010 5.46 -19.92 0.00
C LEU A 1010 6.02 -21.05 -0.87
N SER A 1011 5.20 -21.81 -1.60
CA SER A 1011 5.72 -22.70 -2.66
C SER A 1011 6.30 -21.90 -3.83
N VAL A 1012 7.30 -22.47 -4.51
CA VAL A 1012 7.90 -21.87 -5.70
C VAL A 1012 7.37 -22.58 -6.94
N VAL A 1013 6.81 -21.80 -7.87
CA VAL A 1013 6.28 -22.29 -9.15
C VAL A 1013 7.02 -21.65 -10.32
N GLU A 1014 7.09 -22.37 -11.42
CA GLU A 1014 7.49 -21.82 -12.70
C GLU A 1014 6.25 -21.25 -13.38
N ALA A 1015 6.33 -20.03 -13.90
CA ALA A 1015 5.21 -19.38 -14.57
C ALA A 1015 5.66 -18.52 -15.76
N LYS A 1016 4.83 -18.42 -16.79
CA LYS A 1016 5.05 -17.58 -17.98
C LYS A 1016 4.18 -16.32 -17.91
N ILE A 1017 4.69 -15.19 -18.43
CA ILE A 1017 3.92 -13.94 -18.51
C ILE A 1017 2.82 -14.08 -19.57
N THR A 1018 1.58 -13.75 -19.22
CA THR A 1018 0.43 -13.73 -20.14
C THR A 1018 -0.07 -12.31 -20.41
N ALA A 1019 0.05 -11.40 -19.43
CA ALA A 1019 -0.24 -9.98 -19.61
C ALA A 1019 0.55 -9.10 -18.65
N VAL A 1020 0.76 -7.83 -19.05
CA VAL A 1020 1.29 -6.78 -18.16
C VAL A 1020 0.28 -5.63 -18.15
N ASP A 1021 -0.50 -5.55 -17.08
CA ASP A 1021 -1.54 -4.54 -16.88
C ASP A 1021 -0.92 -3.28 -16.27
N MET A 1022 -0.67 -2.27 -17.12
CA MET A 1022 -0.09 -1.00 -16.67
C MET A 1022 -1.06 -0.15 -15.85
N ALA A 1023 -2.35 -0.32 -16.05
CA ALA A 1023 -3.38 0.37 -15.29
C ALA A 1023 -3.33 -0.04 -13.81
N ARG A 1024 -3.18 -1.34 -13.54
CA ARG A 1024 -3.02 -1.88 -12.18
C ARG A 1024 -1.55 -1.93 -11.73
N SER A 1025 -0.60 -1.77 -12.65
CA SER A 1025 0.83 -2.05 -12.43
C SER A 1025 1.06 -3.46 -11.90
N LEU A 1026 0.46 -4.44 -12.58
CA LEU A 1026 0.44 -5.84 -12.20
C LEU A 1026 0.86 -6.72 -13.38
N VAL A 1027 1.69 -7.73 -13.12
CA VAL A 1027 2.05 -8.77 -14.09
C VAL A 1027 1.11 -9.96 -13.88
N VAL A 1028 0.44 -10.42 -14.93
CA VAL A 1028 -0.38 -11.64 -14.92
C VAL A 1028 0.41 -12.76 -15.57
N MET A 1029 0.45 -13.89 -14.89
CA MET A 1029 1.24 -15.05 -15.25
C MET A 1029 0.39 -16.31 -15.18
N GLU A 1030 0.82 -17.35 -15.89
CA GLU A 1030 0.21 -18.68 -15.87
C GLU A 1030 1.24 -19.70 -15.40
N ALA A 1031 0.90 -20.48 -14.37
CA ALA A 1031 1.78 -21.52 -13.85
C ALA A 1031 2.00 -22.62 -14.90
N THR A 1032 3.25 -23.07 -15.06
CA THR A 1032 3.65 -24.17 -15.95
C THR A 1032 3.99 -25.44 -15.19
N ARG A 1033 4.62 -25.32 -14.01
CA ARG A 1033 4.88 -26.44 -13.07
C ARG A 1033 5.22 -25.94 -11.67
N VAL A 1034 5.11 -26.81 -10.68
CA VAL A 1034 5.64 -26.57 -9.33
C VAL A 1034 7.13 -26.93 -9.31
N ILE A 1035 7.98 -26.01 -8.85
CA ILE A 1035 9.43 -26.22 -8.76
C ILE A 1035 9.79 -26.85 -7.42
N LYS A 1036 9.31 -26.26 -6.32
CA LYS A 1036 9.67 -26.68 -4.96
C LYS A 1036 8.52 -26.34 -4.00
N PRO A 1037 8.09 -27.27 -3.14
CA PRO A 1037 7.17 -26.95 -2.04
C PRO A 1037 7.85 -26.02 -1.02
N PHE A 1038 7.08 -25.41 -0.13
CA PHE A 1038 7.64 -24.62 0.97
C PHE A 1038 8.60 -25.47 1.82
N GLN A 1039 9.87 -25.06 1.89
CA GLN A 1039 10.88 -25.69 2.74
C GLN A 1039 11.93 -24.68 3.17
N ARG A 1040 12.13 -24.51 4.47
CA ARG A 1040 13.15 -23.61 5.04
C ARG A 1040 14.58 -24.17 4.93
N VAL A 1041 15.51 -23.34 4.48
CA VAL A 1041 16.95 -23.66 4.32
C VAL A 1041 17.84 -22.52 4.82
N GLY A 1042 19.10 -22.77 5.19
CA GLY A 1042 20.02 -21.74 5.70
C GLY A 1042 20.00 -21.57 7.23
N GLU A 1043 20.37 -20.39 7.73
CA GLU A 1043 20.69 -20.11 9.15
C GLU A 1043 19.46 -19.80 10.03
N TRP A 1044 18.39 -20.58 9.86
CA TRP A 1044 17.15 -20.44 10.63
C TRP A 1044 17.30 -20.74 12.13
N LYS A 1045 18.39 -21.40 12.56
CA LYS A 1045 18.61 -21.91 13.93
C LYS A 1045 19.45 -21.00 14.78
#